data_AF-A0A545SI04-F1
#
_entry.id   AF-A0A545SI04-F1
#
_cell.length_a   1.000
_cell.length_b   1.000
_cell.length_c   1.000
_cell.angle_alpha   90.00
_cell.angle_beta   90.00
_cell.angle_gamma   90.00
#
_symmetry.space_group_name_H-M   'P 1'
#
loop_
_entity.id
_entity.type
_entity.pdbx_description
1 polymer ?
#
loop_
_entity_poly.entity_id
_entity_poly.type
_entity_poly.pdbx_seq_one_letter_code
_entity_poly.pdbx_strand_id
1 'polypeptide(L)'
;MKNLFWRLFLLFFTLFSSLVYGDGDIPTCDVKADIWYANDESGSINATEFSQSKIFLNEIAKRFRYSADDGVQSSLIGWGGYDLIFDAWFDYYQKEKIDYKMRINLTSDYKNQLLSYNEKLDTGTEPHSVTDYVATLIENKTGRADAAQVMVLLTDANSNQILESWVDAANRFRANTTNSKIVVVLIAEAATAYNTNSAKKSIVDRVIGENGLVIVTDSYANIVDPANDHIKDVSTAICEASKQKDFGDAFGYSEPSQAVSSNKNVFIGNTVDGETMAYVSGNASGDDNNGTDDEDGLATAQTLVAGQPYALNLKVTNKVQDGGDFWSKIYAWIDFNGDKIFQSEEANTDDILVNEGAINKPVTLHWNVPANVQGGNTIMRLRFARCANRGNPDNDCPYEGEIEDHLVGINGTQSLFNIERTNSVKNAKDYNLYTQIGGRDFDYSLVSYADESFSAEKVISDTTVKVELVDFGANEAVLYSRYIYIPTGNKAGRIDVINAEDLKNIRATKEAKFRISYPKNAQGYIINGDFSTDAQFTPLIKEISYSKDSFAIRPAGFVVDIVDGTTKLKDNSSIDALRLTSGYKYNLNVKAINIAGVATANYNTTVTDSSLAFNDSTSCSLKDSYPLNIDFISGNGTPKELKSANSGKYKIKLKDKAWTQIDSAGGCIANSSLISANGNTLSGCDISSDFLNNNVTYKDNDITFYPYKFDASNFNAINENGSTHSDFLYMNDVSVDEKMALNISGKVIAKNYENETTTNFTAGCSNEDVTIKLKYSGESDAGVFGNVNGTTIAEVIKSIKKSTLLYFTNKYTINSKVSTQNGLSTDIVVNAEDIKNGEMDVKMLYNIARTTDDEINPVKVALKSLDVSSPTSSSTSDNTLQEPIGSKIFDNVEKTFYYARIFPNQIIYPVTYDGSEETPLYAEIFCLKDSAFCSRMMGTNGLNGARTQLGWYGSINHDSSVDGKVLEIKKTALNSDMVSIVGSFNEFVNGKSELSTNYSGNESVNSRIEISDISPWLKVEDQYWINQFRHPTTRNFSGVGKTGKIVKPAPSGANLRKIDW
;
A
#
# COMPACT_ATOMS: atom_id res chain seq x y z
N MET A 1 109.05 -57.69 13.21
CA MET A 1 108.36 -57.93 11.91
C MET A 1 106.90 -57.59 12.13
N LYS A 2 106.28 -56.55 11.60
CA LYS A 2 106.66 -55.43 10.74
C LYS A 2 106.23 -54.19 11.53
N ASN A 3 107.20 -53.39 11.95
CA ASN A 3 107.62 -52.19 11.22
C ASN A 3 106.62 -51.07 11.48
N LEU A 4 107.01 -50.16 12.38
CA LEU A 4 107.72 -48.91 12.01
C LEU A 4 106.65 -47.93 11.55
N PHE A 5 106.33 -46.81 12.17
CA PHE A 5 107.01 -45.80 12.99
C PHE A 5 105.83 -45.17 13.76
N TRP A 6 105.83 -44.93 15.06
CA TRP A 6 106.78 -44.10 15.76
C TRP A 6 106.55 -44.25 17.28
N ARG A 7 107.59 -44.68 17.99
CA ARG A 7 108.08 -44.10 19.25
C ARG A 7 107.09 -44.10 20.43
N LEU A 8 107.08 -45.07 21.35
CA LEU A 8 108.20 -45.70 22.08
C LEU A 8 108.98 -44.66 22.90
N PHE A 9 108.52 -44.44 24.14
CA PHE A 9 109.28 -44.21 25.41
C PHE A 9 108.30 -43.69 26.49
N LEU A 10 107.65 -44.54 27.30
CA LEU A 10 108.11 -44.96 28.64
C LEU A 10 108.73 -43.82 29.47
N LEU A 11 108.01 -43.35 30.51
CA LEU A 11 108.11 -43.79 31.91
C LEU A 11 109.32 -43.21 32.66
N PHE A 12 108.97 -42.39 33.68
CA PHE A 12 109.65 -42.13 34.95
C PHE A 12 110.77 -41.06 35.08
N PHE A 13 110.55 -40.25 36.12
CA PHE A 13 111.45 -39.37 36.89
C PHE A 13 111.64 -37.87 36.50
N THR A 14 110.85 -37.04 37.19
CA THR A 14 111.22 -35.89 38.06
C THR A 14 111.86 -34.58 37.54
N LEU A 15 111.44 -33.51 38.24
CA LEU A 15 112.16 -32.28 38.65
C LEU A 15 112.22 -31.07 37.69
N PHE A 16 111.50 -30.01 38.12
CA PHE A 16 111.76 -28.57 37.97
C PHE A 16 112.28 -28.01 36.63
N SER A 17 111.45 -27.25 35.92
CA SER A 17 111.72 -25.82 35.60
C SER A 17 110.58 -25.19 34.78
N SER A 18 110.24 -23.99 35.22
CA SER A 18 109.37 -22.95 34.66
C SER A 18 109.68 -22.54 33.21
N LEU A 19 108.65 -22.31 32.38
CA LEU A 19 108.25 -20.98 31.86
C LEU A 19 107.09 -21.08 30.82
N VAL A 20 105.95 -20.46 31.19
CA VAL A 20 105.20 -19.42 30.43
C VAL A 20 104.27 -19.79 29.23
N TYR A 21 102.97 -19.52 29.52
CA TYR A 21 101.86 -18.93 28.73
C TYR A 21 101.04 -19.72 27.70
N GLY A 22 99.72 -19.57 27.86
CA GLY A 22 98.68 -19.92 26.89
C GLY A 22 97.27 -19.84 27.49
N ASP A 23 96.92 -18.66 27.99
CA ASP A 23 95.57 -18.28 28.42
C ASP A 23 94.54 -18.50 27.30
N GLY A 24 93.33 -18.90 27.69
CA GLY A 24 92.18 -19.13 26.81
C GLY A 24 90.88 -18.84 27.54
N ASP A 25 90.89 -17.81 28.39
CA ASP A 25 89.72 -17.07 28.89
C ASP A 25 88.83 -16.67 27.67
N ILE A 26 87.81 -17.47 27.37
CA ILE A 26 86.63 -16.97 26.66
C ILE A 26 85.62 -16.63 27.76
N PRO A 27 85.28 -15.35 27.97
CA PRO A 27 84.18 -14.97 28.85
C PRO A 27 82.93 -15.74 28.42
N THR A 28 82.31 -16.49 29.32
CA THR A 28 81.07 -17.21 29.03
C THR A 28 79.86 -16.27 28.93
N CYS A 29 80.09 -14.96 29.10
CA CYS A 29 79.08 -13.93 29.20
C CYS A 29 79.67 -12.54 28.94
N ASP A 30 79.15 -11.82 27.93
CA ASP A 30 79.49 -10.44 27.62
C ASP A 30 78.31 -9.53 27.97
N VAL A 31 78.40 -8.87 29.12
CA VAL A 31 77.31 -8.08 29.71
C VAL A 31 77.83 -6.78 30.32
N LYS A 32 77.00 -5.75 30.27
CA LYS A 32 77.24 -4.48 30.97
C LYS A 32 76.59 -4.54 32.35
N ALA A 33 77.40 -4.85 33.37
CA ALA A 33 76.94 -4.97 34.74
C ALA A 33 77.96 -4.40 35.74
N ASP A 34 77.46 -3.90 36.87
CA ASP A 34 78.26 -3.51 38.02
C ASP A 34 78.04 -4.53 39.15
N ILE A 35 79.10 -5.26 39.50
CA ILE A 35 79.05 -6.33 40.49
C ILE A 35 79.62 -5.84 41.82
N TRP A 36 78.78 -5.87 42.84
CA TRP A 36 79.11 -5.50 44.21
C TRP A 36 79.36 -6.78 45.02
N TYR A 37 80.62 -7.19 45.11
CA TYR A 37 81.00 -8.31 45.98
C TYR A 37 81.03 -7.85 47.42
N ALA A 38 80.26 -8.51 48.27
CA ALA A 38 80.24 -8.28 49.69
C ALA A 38 80.73 -9.57 50.37
N ASN A 39 81.90 -9.54 50.99
CA ASN A 39 82.54 -10.69 51.62
C ASN A 39 82.53 -10.56 53.14
N ASP A 40 82.02 -11.58 53.83
CA ASP A 40 82.06 -11.65 55.30
C ASP A 40 83.50 -11.82 55.79
N GLU A 41 83.95 -10.89 56.62
CA GLU A 41 85.30 -10.90 57.21
C GLU A 41 85.25 -11.03 58.74
N SER A 42 84.12 -11.50 59.26
CA SER A 42 83.86 -11.50 60.68
C SER A 42 84.72 -12.48 61.47
N GLY A 43 84.69 -12.33 62.79
CA GLY A 43 85.45 -13.18 63.70
C GLY A 43 85.09 -14.67 63.64
N SER A 44 83.91 -15.03 63.10
CA SER A 44 83.50 -16.43 62.89
C SER A 44 84.13 -17.07 61.65
N ILE A 45 84.50 -16.26 60.64
CA ILE A 45 85.20 -16.72 59.44
C ILE A 45 86.68 -17.01 59.78
N ASN A 46 87.11 -18.26 59.70
CA ASN A 46 88.51 -18.62 59.96
C ASN A 46 89.44 -18.33 58.76
N ALA A 47 90.76 -18.43 58.96
CA ALA A 47 91.75 -18.11 57.92
C ALA A 47 91.63 -18.99 56.66
N THR A 48 91.12 -20.22 56.79
CA THR A 48 90.89 -21.13 55.65
C THR A 48 89.66 -20.70 54.88
N GLU A 49 88.56 -20.39 55.56
CA GLU A 49 87.32 -19.89 54.96
C GLU A 49 87.55 -18.57 54.21
N PHE A 50 88.29 -17.64 54.82
CA PHE A 50 88.68 -16.38 54.19
C PHE A 50 89.54 -16.60 52.93
N SER A 51 90.50 -17.53 52.97
CA SER A 51 91.30 -17.86 51.78
C SER A 51 90.46 -18.50 50.67
N GLN A 52 89.43 -19.28 51.02
CA GLN A 52 88.56 -19.95 50.05
C GLN A 52 87.54 -18.98 49.43
N SER A 53 86.99 -18.03 50.19
CA SER A 53 86.12 -17.00 49.62
C SER A 53 86.87 -16.12 48.61
N LYS A 54 88.15 -15.85 48.82
CA LYS A 54 89.02 -15.20 47.80
C LYS A 54 89.13 -15.99 46.51
N ILE A 55 89.29 -17.31 46.59
CA ILE A 55 89.37 -18.18 45.41
C ILE A 55 88.04 -18.12 44.66
N PHE A 56 86.91 -18.18 45.36
CA PHE A 56 85.58 -18.05 44.75
C PHE A 56 85.39 -16.73 44.00
N LEU A 57 85.71 -15.60 44.65
CA LEU A 57 85.63 -14.28 44.03
C LEU A 57 86.51 -14.18 42.77
N ASN A 58 87.70 -14.77 42.81
CA ASN A 58 88.60 -14.82 41.66
C ASN A 58 88.08 -15.71 40.51
N GLU A 59 87.50 -16.87 40.82
CA GLU A 59 86.94 -17.77 39.79
C GLU A 59 85.68 -17.20 39.14
N ILE A 60 84.83 -16.47 39.89
CA ILE A 60 83.71 -15.72 39.29
C ILE A 60 84.24 -14.60 38.39
N ALA A 61 85.22 -13.81 38.87
CA ALA A 61 85.78 -12.71 38.08
C ALA A 61 86.35 -13.20 36.74
N LYS A 62 86.93 -14.41 36.67
CA LYS A 62 87.42 -14.97 35.40
C LYS A 62 86.33 -15.15 34.34
N ARG A 63 85.05 -15.30 34.71
CA ARG A 63 83.95 -15.56 33.77
C ARG A 63 83.51 -14.36 32.93
N PHE A 64 83.98 -13.16 33.26
CA PHE A 64 83.51 -11.91 32.64
C PHE A 64 84.60 -11.12 31.94
N ARG A 65 84.21 -10.40 30.89
CA ARG A 65 85.00 -9.34 30.28
C ARG A 65 84.86 -8.06 31.13
N TYR A 66 85.98 -7.57 31.64
CA TYR A 66 86.00 -6.31 32.38
C TYR A 66 86.28 -5.13 31.44
N SER A 67 85.42 -4.12 31.48
CA SER A 67 85.55 -2.90 30.68
C SER A 67 84.85 -1.74 31.38
N ALA A 68 85.39 -0.53 31.22
CA ALA A 68 84.80 0.67 31.81
C ALA A 68 83.49 1.07 31.13
N ASP A 69 83.36 0.82 29.82
CA ASP A 69 82.29 1.37 29.00
C ASP A 69 81.14 0.38 28.78
N ASP A 70 81.47 -0.86 28.42
CA ASP A 70 80.54 -1.84 27.82
C ASP A 70 80.62 -3.25 28.43
N GLY A 71 81.48 -3.47 29.41
CA GLY A 71 81.64 -4.75 30.11
C GLY A 71 81.42 -4.64 31.61
N VAL A 72 81.88 -5.62 32.36
CA VAL A 72 81.71 -5.67 33.81
C VAL A 72 82.65 -4.71 34.53
N GLN A 73 82.14 -4.01 35.55
CA GLN A 73 82.94 -3.40 36.61
C GLN A 73 82.62 -4.11 37.93
N SER A 74 83.60 -4.22 38.83
CA SER A 74 83.35 -4.84 40.14
C SER A 74 83.97 -4.08 41.30
N SER A 75 83.30 -4.12 42.45
CA SER A 75 83.76 -3.61 43.73
C SER A 75 83.83 -4.76 44.74
N LEU A 76 84.70 -4.64 45.74
CA LEU A 76 84.76 -5.55 46.87
C LEU A 76 84.57 -4.75 48.16
N ILE A 77 83.57 -5.16 48.94
CA ILE A 77 83.26 -4.67 50.26
C ILE A 77 83.52 -5.79 51.25
N GLY A 78 84.41 -5.54 52.21
CA GLY A 78 84.63 -6.42 53.35
C GLY A 78 83.87 -5.88 54.55
N TRP A 79 83.19 -6.74 55.31
CA TRP A 79 82.48 -6.30 56.52
C TRP A 79 82.87 -7.08 57.78
N GLY A 80 82.89 -6.36 58.91
CA GLY A 80 83.05 -6.86 60.28
C GLY A 80 82.64 -5.78 61.33
N GLY A 81 82.13 -6.14 62.52
CA GLY A 81 81.58 -5.22 63.55
C GLY A 81 82.38 -5.02 64.86
N TYR A 82 82.68 -3.76 65.20
CA TYR A 82 83.50 -3.13 66.28
C TYR A 82 84.06 -3.85 67.55
N ASP A 83 85.18 -3.25 68.02
CA ASP A 83 86.03 -3.50 69.19
C ASP A 83 85.81 -2.42 70.29
N LEU A 84 85.56 -2.79 71.56
CA LEU A 84 85.30 -1.80 72.64
C LEU A 84 86.60 -1.16 73.14
N ILE A 85 86.84 0.13 72.85
CA ILE A 85 87.90 0.91 73.52
C ILE A 85 87.35 1.46 74.84
N PHE A 86 87.92 1.02 75.97
CA PHE A 86 87.70 1.58 77.30
C PHE A 86 88.72 2.69 77.54
N ASP A 87 88.34 3.97 77.41
CA ASP A 87 89.21 5.08 77.80
C ASP A 87 88.81 5.60 79.20
N ALA A 88 89.70 5.44 80.17
CA ALA A 88 89.38 5.53 81.61
C ALA A 88 89.24 6.96 82.16
N TRP A 89 89.04 7.99 81.32
CA TRP A 89 89.11 9.38 81.76
C TRP A 89 87.97 10.33 81.32
N PHE A 90 86.94 9.89 80.58
CA PHE A 90 85.77 10.73 80.30
C PHE A 90 84.45 9.93 80.21
N ASP A 91 83.48 10.27 81.06
CA ASP A 91 82.08 9.80 81.03
C ASP A 91 81.33 10.37 79.81
N TYR A 92 81.60 9.87 78.60
CA TYR A 92 80.79 10.14 77.42
C TYR A 92 80.81 8.97 76.42
N TYR A 93 79.65 8.36 76.19
CA TYR A 93 79.43 7.35 75.15
C TYR A 93 79.32 8.04 73.77
N GLN A 94 80.43 8.16 73.04
CA GLN A 94 80.36 8.40 71.58
C GLN A 94 80.04 7.06 70.88
N LYS A 95 78.86 6.94 70.25
CA LYS A 95 78.62 5.94 69.20
C LYS A 95 79.14 6.52 67.89
N GLU A 96 80.41 6.30 67.55
CA GLU A 96 80.93 6.59 66.21
C GLU A 96 81.04 5.31 65.36
N LYS A 97 80.20 5.27 64.32
CA LYS A 97 80.24 4.57 63.01
C LYS A 97 80.73 3.11 62.89
N ILE A 98 79.82 2.29 62.36
CA ILE A 98 80.03 0.95 61.76
C ILE A 98 81.08 1.05 60.63
N ASP A 99 82.12 0.20 60.64
CA ASP A 99 83.18 0.18 59.62
C ASP A 99 82.92 -0.97 58.62
N TYR A 100 82.19 -0.67 57.54
CA TYR A 100 82.27 -1.43 56.29
C TYR A 100 83.38 -0.82 55.46
N LYS A 101 84.39 -1.62 55.08
CA LYS A 101 85.53 -1.12 54.34
C LYS A 101 85.40 -1.50 52.87
N MET A 102 85.25 -0.48 52.01
CA MET A 102 85.44 -0.65 50.58
C MET A 102 86.91 -1.09 50.37
N ARG A 103 87.09 -2.37 50.06
CA ARG A 103 88.41 -2.98 49.82
C ARG A 103 88.90 -2.63 48.43
N ILE A 104 87.98 -2.62 47.46
CA ILE A 104 88.22 -2.30 46.06
C ILE A 104 87.07 -1.41 45.60
N ASN A 105 87.40 -0.19 45.13
CA ASN A 105 86.42 0.69 44.48
C ASN A 105 85.90 0.03 43.20
N LEU A 106 84.69 0.38 42.78
CA LEU A 106 84.12 -0.11 41.52
C LEU A 106 85.08 0.19 40.34
N THR A 107 85.59 -0.85 39.69
CA THR A 107 86.65 -0.72 38.68
C THR A 107 86.61 -1.85 37.67
N SER A 108 87.12 -1.58 36.46
CA SER A 108 87.42 -2.61 35.46
C SER A 108 88.75 -3.33 35.72
N ASP A 109 89.59 -2.83 36.63
CA ASP A 109 90.88 -3.43 37.03
C ASP A 109 90.76 -4.40 38.24
N TYR A 110 89.55 -4.93 38.47
CA TYR A 110 89.21 -5.66 39.70
C TYR A 110 90.10 -6.89 39.93
N LYS A 111 90.36 -7.67 38.87
CA LYS A 111 91.16 -8.91 38.93
C LYS A 111 92.56 -8.65 39.51
N ASN A 112 93.20 -7.54 39.15
CA ASN A 112 94.53 -7.19 39.64
C ASN A 112 94.50 -6.69 41.09
N GLN A 113 93.49 -5.89 41.45
CA GLN A 113 93.35 -5.36 42.81
C GLN A 113 92.99 -6.46 43.82
N LEU A 114 92.27 -7.50 43.40
CA LEU A 114 91.92 -8.65 44.24
C LEU A 114 93.15 -9.39 44.79
N LEU A 115 94.30 -9.34 44.09
CA LEU A 115 95.55 -9.94 44.58
C LEU A 115 96.10 -9.26 45.84
N SER A 116 95.76 -7.98 46.06
CA SER A 116 96.21 -7.22 47.24
C SER A 116 95.36 -7.48 48.48
N TYR A 117 94.23 -8.17 48.34
CA TYR A 117 93.27 -8.44 49.40
C TYR A 117 93.72 -9.60 50.30
N ASN A 118 94.51 -9.34 51.35
CA ASN A 118 95.18 -10.37 52.15
C ASN A 118 94.87 -10.36 53.66
N GLU A 119 94.10 -9.39 54.16
CA GLU A 119 93.81 -9.22 55.59
C GLU A 119 92.30 -9.06 55.84
N LYS A 120 91.77 -9.78 56.85
CA LYS A 120 90.36 -9.69 57.29
C LYS A 120 90.17 -8.69 58.45
N LEU A 121 88.96 -8.18 58.64
CA LEU A 121 88.61 -7.21 59.71
C LEU A 121 88.38 -7.85 61.10
N ASP A 122 88.11 -9.16 61.18
CA ASP A 122 88.12 -9.97 62.43
C ASP A 122 87.05 -9.61 63.49
N THR A 123 85.96 -8.95 63.12
CA THR A 123 84.97 -8.40 64.07
C THR A 123 83.52 -8.59 63.53
N GLY A 124 82.44 -8.54 64.34
CA GLY A 124 81.10 -9.18 64.14
C GLY A 124 80.32 -9.14 62.80
N THR A 125 79.15 -9.82 62.75
CA THR A 125 78.43 -10.17 61.49
C THR A 125 77.01 -9.56 61.40
N GLU A 126 76.76 -8.66 60.43
CA GLU A 126 75.43 -8.04 60.17
C GLU A 126 75.13 -7.88 58.67
N PRO A 127 74.46 -8.85 58.02
CA PRO A 127 74.19 -8.81 56.57
C PRO A 127 73.30 -7.64 56.09
N HIS A 128 72.42 -7.14 56.95
CA HIS A 128 71.53 -6.01 56.61
C HIS A 128 72.32 -4.71 56.40
N SER A 129 73.32 -4.45 57.26
CA SER A 129 74.12 -3.22 57.26
C SER A 129 74.97 -3.08 55.98
N VAL A 130 75.59 -4.17 55.52
CA VAL A 130 76.36 -4.13 54.26
C VAL A 130 75.46 -3.99 53.03
N THR A 131 74.29 -4.63 53.04
CA THR A 131 73.31 -4.51 51.95
C THR A 131 72.82 -3.06 51.82
N ASP A 132 72.52 -2.42 52.96
CA ASP A 132 72.08 -1.03 53.01
C ASP A 132 73.17 -0.03 52.57
N TYR A 133 74.43 -0.35 52.88
CA TYR A 133 75.57 0.41 52.40
C TYR A 133 75.72 0.34 50.88
N VAL A 134 75.63 -0.85 50.29
CA VAL A 134 75.66 -1.00 48.82
C VAL A 134 74.48 -0.27 48.18
N ALA A 135 73.28 -0.36 48.75
CA ALA A 135 72.12 0.41 48.28
C ALA A 135 72.40 1.92 48.28
N THR A 136 73.05 2.43 49.34
CA THR A 136 73.45 3.85 49.44
C THR A 136 74.52 4.24 48.41
N LEU A 137 75.44 3.35 48.03
CA LEU A 137 76.42 3.61 46.97
C LEU A 137 75.74 3.75 45.60
N ILE A 138 74.71 2.93 45.34
CA ILE A 138 73.92 2.97 44.11
C ILE A 138 73.05 4.24 44.07
N GLU A 139 72.38 4.60 45.17
CA GLU A 139 71.65 5.87 45.33
C GLU A 139 72.53 7.09 45.02
N ASN A 140 73.79 7.05 45.45
CA ASN A 140 74.78 8.09 45.19
C ASN A 140 75.40 8.03 43.78
N LYS A 141 74.90 7.17 42.89
CA LYS A 141 75.37 7.00 41.50
C LYS A 141 76.84 6.61 41.40
N THR A 142 77.33 5.80 42.34
CA THR A 142 78.69 5.26 42.30
C THR A 142 78.84 4.21 41.19
N GLY A 143 77.74 3.51 40.84
CA GLY A 143 77.63 2.64 39.66
C GLY A 143 77.11 3.37 38.43
N ARG A 144 77.23 2.71 37.27
CA ARG A 144 76.71 3.13 35.97
C ARG A 144 75.20 2.91 35.92
N ALA A 145 74.47 3.98 35.60
CA ALA A 145 73.00 3.97 35.61
C ALA A 145 72.37 3.05 34.56
N ASP A 146 73.09 2.77 33.47
CA ASP A 146 72.67 1.91 32.35
C ASP A 146 73.22 0.48 32.44
N ALA A 147 73.94 0.15 33.52
CA ALA A 147 74.44 -1.20 33.79
C ALA A 147 73.56 -1.91 34.81
N ALA A 148 73.38 -3.23 34.64
CA ALA A 148 72.69 -4.04 35.65
C ALA A 148 73.46 -4.02 36.98
N GLN A 149 72.78 -3.78 38.09
CA GLN A 149 73.40 -3.69 39.41
C GLN A 149 73.24 -5.04 40.13
N VAL A 150 74.35 -5.76 40.34
CA VAL A 150 74.32 -7.11 40.92
C VAL A 150 75.10 -7.17 42.22
N MET A 151 74.45 -7.58 43.31
CA MET A 151 75.14 -7.81 44.59
C MET A 151 75.41 -9.30 44.78
N VAL A 152 76.65 -9.66 45.12
CA VAL A 152 77.05 -11.03 45.48
C VAL A 152 77.53 -11.02 46.93
N LEU A 153 76.68 -11.48 47.84
CA LEU A 153 76.88 -11.41 49.28
C LEU A 153 77.22 -12.80 49.83
N LEU A 154 78.37 -12.95 50.47
CA LEU A 154 78.84 -14.18 51.10
C LEU A 154 78.75 -14.06 52.61
N THR A 155 78.13 -15.00 53.34
CA THR A 155 78.02 -14.89 54.82
C THR A 155 77.86 -16.24 55.55
N ASP A 156 78.36 -16.28 56.78
CA ASP A 156 78.13 -17.34 57.78
C ASP A 156 77.19 -16.90 58.92
N ALA A 157 76.50 -15.75 58.77
CA ALA A 157 75.62 -15.18 59.78
C ALA A 157 74.69 -16.20 60.46
N ASN A 158 74.75 -16.26 61.79
CA ASN A 158 73.89 -17.15 62.55
C ASN A 158 72.42 -16.68 62.52
N SER A 159 71.52 -17.57 62.95
CA SER A 159 70.06 -17.33 62.93
C SER A 159 69.61 -16.01 63.60
N ASN A 160 70.34 -15.49 64.60
CA ASN A 160 69.97 -14.24 65.28
C ASN A 160 70.38 -12.99 64.50
N GLN A 161 71.31 -13.12 63.55
CA GLN A 161 71.83 -12.02 62.73
C GLN A 161 71.03 -11.84 61.43
N ILE A 162 70.29 -12.87 61.01
CA ILE A 162 69.35 -12.81 59.88
C ILE A 162 68.03 -12.19 60.37
N LEU A 163 67.88 -10.88 60.16
CA LEU A 163 66.75 -10.06 60.65
C LEU A 163 65.92 -9.49 59.50
N GLU A 164 64.68 -9.10 59.79
CA GLU A 164 63.74 -8.53 58.82
C GLU A 164 64.27 -7.24 58.15
N SER A 165 65.08 -6.46 58.88
CA SER A 165 65.75 -5.25 58.37
C SER A 165 66.63 -5.52 57.15
N TRP A 166 67.04 -6.77 56.92
CA TRP A 166 67.75 -7.15 55.70
C TRP A 166 66.87 -7.07 54.46
N VAL A 167 65.58 -7.38 54.57
CA VAL A 167 64.62 -7.25 53.47
C VAL A 167 64.44 -5.78 53.09
N ASP A 168 64.38 -4.88 54.07
CA ASP A 168 64.26 -3.43 53.82
C ASP A 168 65.48 -2.89 53.07
N ALA A 169 66.68 -3.28 53.50
CA ALA A 169 67.93 -2.94 52.82
C ALA A 169 67.97 -3.49 51.37
N ALA A 170 67.51 -4.73 51.16
CA ALA A 170 67.42 -5.33 49.83
C ALA A 170 66.38 -4.63 48.92
N ASN A 171 65.27 -4.16 49.49
CA ASN A 171 64.28 -3.37 48.75
C ASN A 171 64.84 -1.99 48.35
N ARG A 172 65.61 -1.33 49.22
CA ARG A 172 66.33 -0.11 48.85
C ARG A 172 67.34 -0.33 47.73
N PHE A 173 68.07 -1.44 47.75
CA PHE A 173 68.97 -1.81 46.65
C PHE A 173 68.21 -1.87 45.31
N ARG A 174 67.04 -2.54 45.29
CA ARG A 174 66.22 -2.70 44.09
C ARG A 174 65.53 -1.41 43.60
N ALA A 175 65.12 -0.53 44.51
CA ALA A 175 64.35 0.67 44.15
C ALA A 175 65.12 1.70 43.29
N ASN A 176 66.46 1.62 43.28
CA ASN A 176 67.32 2.64 42.68
C ASN A 176 67.88 2.24 41.29
N THR A 177 67.38 1.15 40.71
CA THR A 177 67.86 0.60 39.43
C THR A 177 66.76 -0.23 38.76
N THR A 178 66.68 -0.16 37.43
CA THR A 178 65.69 -0.90 36.63
C THR A 178 66.07 -2.36 36.41
N ASN A 179 67.36 -2.70 36.51
CA ASN A 179 67.90 -4.04 36.31
C ASN A 179 68.82 -4.41 37.49
N SER A 180 68.26 -5.08 38.50
CA SER A 180 69.00 -5.47 39.71
C SER A 180 68.88 -6.94 40.07
N LYS A 181 69.92 -7.49 40.68
CA LYS A 181 69.94 -8.87 41.17
C LYS A 181 70.73 -9.01 42.45
N ILE A 182 70.22 -9.81 43.39
CA ILE A 182 70.90 -10.15 44.64
C ILE A 182 71.19 -11.64 44.65
N VAL A 183 72.47 -11.97 44.77
CA VAL A 183 73.00 -13.33 44.93
C VAL A 183 73.48 -13.45 46.37
N VAL A 184 72.96 -14.42 47.12
CA VAL A 184 73.37 -14.69 48.50
C VAL A 184 73.99 -16.07 48.58
N VAL A 185 75.20 -16.14 49.13
CA VAL A 185 75.96 -17.36 49.34
C VAL A 185 76.04 -17.61 50.84
N LEU A 186 75.31 -18.63 51.31
CA LEU A 186 75.20 -19.00 52.72
C LEU A 186 76.09 -20.21 53.01
N ILE A 187 76.93 -20.08 54.04
CA ILE A 187 77.75 -21.17 54.57
C ILE A 187 77.47 -21.44 56.06
N ALA A 188 77.98 -22.55 56.58
CA ALA A 188 78.04 -22.87 58.02
C ALA A 188 76.72 -22.61 58.79
N GLU A 189 76.72 -21.70 59.78
CA GLU A 189 75.56 -21.37 60.60
C GLU A 189 74.43 -20.71 59.79
N ALA A 190 74.75 -19.94 58.75
CA ALA A 190 73.76 -19.34 57.87
C ALA A 190 73.06 -20.38 56.99
N ALA A 191 73.83 -21.32 56.44
CA ALA A 191 73.28 -22.45 55.68
C ALA A 191 72.38 -23.32 56.57
N THR A 192 72.81 -23.57 57.80
CA THR A 192 72.01 -24.29 58.81
C THR A 192 70.72 -23.53 59.11
N ALA A 193 70.79 -22.20 59.34
CA ALA A 193 69.61 -21.38 59.61
C ALA A 193 68.62 -21.38 58.44
N TYR A 194 69.10 -21.30 57.20
CA TYR A 194 68.26 -21.35 56.00
C TYR A 194 67.56 -22.70 55.84
N ASN A 195 68.29 -23.81 56.04
CA ASN A 195 67.74 -25.15 55.85
C ASN A 195 66.81 -25.60 57.00
N THR A 196 67.01 -25.09 58.22
CA THR A 196 66.31 -25.59 59.42
C THR A 196 65.28 -24.62 60.02
N ASN A 197 65.28 -23.34 59.65
CA ASN A 197 64.36 -22.33 60.19
C ASN A 197 63.58 -21.62 59.06
N SER A 198 62.28 -21.94 58.93
CA SER A 198 61.41 -21.40 57.88
C SER A 198 61.27 -19.87 57.91
N ALA A 199 61.33 -19.24 59.08
CA ALA A 199 61.28 -17.78 59.18
C ALA A 199 62.55 -17.13 58.61
N LYS A 200 63.72 -17.74 58.84
CA LYS A 200 65.01 -17.25 58.30
C LYS A 200 65.14 -17.53 56.82
N LYS A 201 64.66 -18.69 56.37
CA LYS A 201 64.48 -18.99 54.94
C LYS A 201 63.60 -17.95 54.25
N SER A 202 62.45 -17.60 54.83
CA SER A 202 61.54 -16.59 54.27
C SER A 202 62.20 -15.21 54.17
N ILE A 203 62.99 -14.80 55.17
CA ILE A 203 63.75 -13.54 55.11
C ILE A 203 64.75 -13.57 53.95
N VAL A 204 65.56 -14.63 53.84
CA VAL A 204 66.55 -14.75 52.75
C VAL A 204 65.87 -14.82 51.38
N ASP A 205 64.79 -15.58 51.23
CA ASP A 205 64.03 -15.70 49.97
C ASP A 205 63.46 -14.32 49.52
N ARG A 206 63.05 -13.47 50.47
CA ARG A 206 62.62 -12.09 50.20
C ARG A 206 63.77 -11.12 49.95
N VAL A 207 64.93 -11.37 50.55
CA VAL A 207 66.17 -10.63 50.26
C VAL A 207 66.61 -10.89 48.82
N ILE A 208 66.60 -12.14 48.34
CA ILE A 208 66.98 -12.45 46.96
C ILE A 208 65.92 -12.00 45.94
N GLY A 209 64.62 -12.12 46.27
CA GLY A 209 63.50 -11.74 45.38
C GLY A 209 63.25 -12.73 44.22
N GLU A 210 62.24 -12.47 43.39
CA GLU A 210 61.79 -13.40 42.31
C GLU A 210 62.89 -13.76 41.30
N ASN A 211 63.82 -12.84 41.08
CA ASN A 211 64.94 -13.02 40.15
C ASN A 211 66.27 -13.30 40.87
N GLY A 212 66.34 -13.41 42.19
CA GLY A 212 67.61 -13.60 42.91
C GLY A 212 68.14 -15.03 42.90
N LEU A 213 69.35 -15.23 43.40
CA LEU A 213 69.95 -16.57 43.54
C LEU A 213 70.41 -16.77 44.99
N VAL A 214 70.10 -17.92 45.57
CA VAL A 214 70.68 -18.36 46.85
C VAL A 214 71.47 -19.64 46.65
N ILE A 215 72.71 -19.65 47.13
CA ILE A 215 73.57 -20.84 47.19
C ILE A 215 73.72 -21.22 48.65
N VAL A 216 73.39 -22.47 48.97
CA VAL A 216 73.41 -22.99 50.33
C VAL A 216 74.35 -24.19 50.37
N THR A 217 75.40 -24.10 51.19
CA THR A 217 76.45 -25.12 51.25
C THR A 217 77.16 -25.09 52.60
N ASP A 218 77.91 -26.13 52.94
CA ASP A 218 78.51 -26.25 54.28
C ASP A 218 79.82 -25.45 54.42
N SER A 219 80.53 -25.15 53.33
CA SER A 219 81.80 -24.39 53.36
C SER A 219 82.14 -23.76 52.01
N TYR A 220 83.02 -22.73 52.01
CA TYR A 220 83.53 -22.12 50.77
C TYR A 220 84.32 -23.10 49.88
N ALA A 221 84.87 -24.18 50.43
CA ALA A 221 85.54 -25.23 49.65
C ALA A 221 84.59 -25.91 48.63
N ASN A 222 83.35 -26.17 49.05
CA ASN A 222 82.34 -26.78 48.18
C ASN A 222 81.86 -25.81 47.09
N ILE A 223 81.95 -24.50 47.34
CA ILE A 223 81.53 -23.47 46.40
C ILE A 223 82.49 -23.39 45.20
N VAL A 224 83.78 -23.58 45.45
CA VAL A 224 84.82 -23.54 44.40
C VAL A 224 85.06 -24.88 43.72
N ASP A 225 84.39 -25.95 44.15
CA ASP A 225 84.47 -27.27 43.52
C ASP A 225 83.77 -27.24 42.15
N PRO A 226 84.49 -27.46 41.03
CA PRO A 226 83.89 -27.49 39.69
C PRO A 226 82.76 -28.53 39.53
N ALA A 227 82.69 -29.56 40.39
CA ALA A 227 81.63 -30.57 40.32
C ALA A 227 80.25 -30.07 40.78
N ASN A 228 80.18 -28.97 41.54
CA ASN A 228 78.94 -28.46 42.11
C ASN A 228 78.30 -27.32 41.30
N ASP A 229 78.89 -26.93 40.16
CA ASP A 229 78.40 -25.90 39.23
C ASP A 229 78.11 -24.49 39.81
N HIS A 230 78.35 -24.24 41.10
CA HIS A 230 78.04 -22.96 41.76
C HIS A 230 78.66 -21.72 41.08
N ILE A 231 79.91 -21.81 40.58
CA ILE A 231 80.54 -20.72 39.80
C ILE A 231 79.75 -20.43 38.52
N LYS A 232 79.24 -21.48 37.85
CA LYS A 232 78.41 -21.37 36.63
C LYS A 232 77.03 -20.79 36.96
N ASP A 233 76.42 -21.18 38.08
CA ASP A 233 75.12 -20.67 38.50
C ASP A 233 75.17 -19.17 38.81
N VAL A 234 76.16 -18.72 39.58
CA VAL A 234 76.35 -17.29 39.89
C VAL A 234 76.63 -16.50 38.61
N SER A 235 77.52 -17.00 37.75
CA SER A 235 77.84 -16.31 36.51
C SER A 235 76.63 -16.20 35.58
N THR A 236 75.84 -17.26 35.43
CA THR A 236 74.59 -17.26 34.66
C THR A 236 73.57 -16.28 35.25
N ALA A 237 73.38 -16.28 36.56
CA ALA A 237 72.45 -15.38 37.23
C ALA A 237 72.82 -13.91 36.95
N ILE A 238 74.10 -13.55 37.01
CA ILE A 238 74.59 -12.20 36.67
C ILE A 238 74.25 -11.86 35.21
N CYS A 239 74.41 -12.78 34.27
CA CYS A 239 74.12 -12.56 32.86
C CYS A 239 72.65 -12.28 32.56
N GLU A 240 71.74 -13.00 33.24
CA GLU A 240 70.30 -12.79 33.08
C GLU A 240 69.84 -11.44 33.65
N ALA A 241 70.61 -10.80 34.52
CA ALA A 241 70.24 -9.51 35.12
C ALA A 241 70.26 -8.35 34.11
N SER A 242 70.98 -8.50 32.99
CA SER A 242 71.23 -7.43 32.01
C SER A 242 70.52 -7.63 30.66
N LYS A 243 69.65 -8.64 30.53
CA LYS A 243 68.88 -8.85 29.29
C LYS A 243 67.69 -7.91 29.25
N GLN A 244 67.55 -7.17 28.16
CA GLN A 244 66.36 -6.37 27.88
C GLN A 244 65.27 -7.26 27.27
N LYS A 245 64.03 -6.79 27.31
CA LYS A 245 62.88 -7.49 26.74
C LYS A 245 62.12 -6.56 25.82
N ASP A 246 61.64 -7.10 24.73
CA ASP A 246 60.69 -6.48 23.83
C ASP A 246 59.27 -6.99 24.17
N PHE A 247 58.24 -6.14 24.11
CA PHE A 247 56.88 -6.45 24.54
C PHE A 247 55.85 -6.13 23.46
N GLY A 248 54.76 -6.89 23.43
CA GLY A 248 53.58 -6.45 22.67
C GLY A 248 52.95 -5.19 23.28
N ASP A 249 52.80 -4.13 22.49
CA ASP A 249 52.41 -2.79 22.95
C ASP A 249 50.98 -2.37 22.52
N ALA A 250 50.19 -3.25 21.89
CA ALA A 250 48.84 -2.91 21.46
C ALA A 250 47.87 -2.64 22.64
N PHE A 251 47.30 -1.44 22.71
CA PHE A 251 46.42 -1.04 23.81
C PHE A 251 45.18 -1.93 23.98
N GLY A 252 45.10 -2.57 25.15
CA GLY A 252 43.99 -3.42 25.55
C GLY A 252 44.11 -4.88 25.11
N TYR A 253 45.27 -5.26 24.57
CA TYR A 253 45.69 -6.65 24.38
C TYR A 253 46.61 -7.07 25.54
N SER A 254 47.02 -8.34 25.54
CA SER A 254 48.08 -8.85 26.42
C SER A 254 49.43 -8.20 26.09
N GLU A 255 50.32 -8.13 27.08
CA GLU A 255 51.67 -7.55 26.98
C GLU A 255 52.74 -8.67 27.08
N PRO A 256 52.77 -9.67 26.17
CA PRO A 256 53.77 -10.73 26.20
C PRO A 256 55.17 -10.16 26.00
N SER A 257 56.17 -10.73 26.66
CA SER A 257 57.56 -10.31 26.50
C SER A 257 58.45 -11.32 25.78
N GLN A 258 59.50 -10.81 25.15
CA GLN A 258 60.48 -11.54 24.38
C GLN A 258 61.88 -11.05 24.74
N ALA A 259 62.80 -11.95 25.06
CA ALA A 259 64.16 -11.51 25.40
C ALA A 259 64.87 -10.92 24.18
N VAL A 260 65.67 -9.87 24.39
CA VAL A 260 66.47 -9.21 23.36
C VAL A 260 67.93 -9.28 23.78
N SER A 261 68.81 -9.79 22.90
CA SER A 261 70.24 -9.80 23.22
C SER A 261 70.85 -8.43 22.99
N SER A 262 71.95 -8.16 23.70
CA SER A 262 72.77 -6.97 23.47
C SER A 262 73.27 -6.81 22.03
N ASN A 263 73.31 -7.90 21.26
CA ASN A 263 73.77 -7.92 19.87
C ASN A 263 72.63 -7.81 18.84
N LYS A 264 71.36 -7.81 19.28
CA LYS A 264 70.18 -7.65 18.41
C LYS A 264 70.22 -8.61 17.19
N ASN A 265 70.27 -9.91 17.49
CA ASN A 265 70.51 -10.95 16.49
C ASN A 265 69.24 -11.47 15.84
N VAL A 266 68.12 -11.49 16.57
CA VAL A 266 66.86 -12.07 16.10
C VAL A 266 65.82 -10.95 16.03
N PHE A 267 65.42 -10.57 14.81
CA PHE A 267 64.48 -9.49 14.56
C PHE A 267 63.75 -9.63 13.21
N ILE A 268 62.63 -8.94 13.08
CA ILE A 268 61.77 -8.67 11.96
C ILE A 268 62.18 -7.28 11.43
N GLY A 269 62.00 -7.02 10.13
CA GLY A 269 62.35 -5.71 9.57
C GLY A 269 63.85 -5.39 9.60
N ASN A 270 64.23 -4.24 10.17
CA ASN A 270 65.61 -3.74 10.20
C ASN A 270 66.18 -3.56 11.61
N THR A 271 65.36 -3.28 12.61
CA THR A 271 65.78 -3.01 13.99
C THR A 271 64.88 -3.71 14.99
N VAL A 272 65.47 -4.18 16.09
CA VAL A 272 64.77 -4.60 17.32
C VAL A 272 65.32 -3.77 18.45
N ASP A 273 64.49 -3.40 19.42
CA ASP A 273 64.92 -2.74 20.62
C ASP A 273 64.47 -3.52 21.86
N GLY A 274 64.81 -3.02 23.04
CA GLY A 274 64.58 -3.75 24.27
C GLY A 274 64.30 -2.78 25.38
N GLU A 275 63.15 -2.95 26.00
CA GLU A 275 62.62 -2.11 27.04
C GLU A 275 62.54 -2.84 28.39
N THR A 276 62.09 -2.11 29.40
CA THR A 276 61.99 -2.62 30.79
C THR A 276 60.55 -2.89 31.22
N MET A 277 59.58 -2.38 30.46
CA MET A 277 58.14 -2.56 30.62
C MET A 277 57.45 -2.14 29.31
N ALA A 278 56.27 -2.69 29.02
CA ALA A 278 55.49 -2.35 27.83
C ALA A 278 55.04 -0.88 27.79
N TYR A 279 55.22 -0.20 26.65
CA TYR A 279 54.69 1.14 26.38
C TYR A 279 53.48 1.11 25.46
N VAL A 280 52.29 0.83 26.00
CA VAL A 280 51.12 0.57 25.14
C VAL A 280 50.50 1.80 24.45
N SER A 281 50.03 1.63 23.21
CA SER A 281 49.25 2.65 22.48
C SER A 281 48.18 2.07 21.55
N GLY A 282 47.22 2.90 21.12
CA GLY A 282 46.06 2.43 20.33
C GLY A 282 46.39 2.00 18.90
N ASN A 283 47.55 2.42 18.39
CA ASN A 283 48.04 2.06 17.07
C ASN A 283 49.32 1.22 17.12
N ALA A 284 49.71 0.74 18.32
CA ALA A 284 50.92 -0.04 18.55
C ALA A 284 52.18 0.67 18.02
N SER A 285 52.57 1.72 18.73
CA SER A 285 53.67 2.65 18.38
C SER A 285 54.13 3.41 19.64
N GLY A 286 53.87 2.85 20.83
CA GLY A 286 54.02 3.59 22.07
C GLY A 286 55.47 3.63 22.56
N ASP A 287 56.19 2.52 22.35
CA ASP A 287 57.63 2.33 22.48
C ASP A 287 58.43 3.05 21.38
N ASP A 288 57.90 3.18 20.16
CA ASP A 288 58.50 3.98 19.07
C ASP A 288 58.85 5.42 19.52
N ASN A 289 57.99 5.98 20.38
CA ASN A 289 58.14 7.35 20.89
C ASN A 289 59.09 7.44 22.11
N ASN A 290 59.60 6.30 22.59
CA ASN A 290 60.44 6.15 23.76
C ASN A 290 61.65 5.22 23.52
N GLY A 291 62.09 5.08 22.27
CA GLY A 291 63.12 4.11 21.90
C GLY A 291 63.59 4.24 20.45
N THR A 292 64.06 3.12 19.90
CA THR A 292 64.31 2.91 18.46
C THR A 292 63.06 2.27 17.87
N ASP A 293 62.50 2.86 16.80
CA ASP A 293 61.40 2.28 16.01
C ASP A 293 61.74 0.83 15.61
N ASP A 294 61.15 -0.12 16.32
CA ASP A 294 61.23 -1.56 16.09
C ASP A 294 59.90 -2.17 15.60
N GLU A 295 58.84 -1.35 15.46
CA GLU A 295 57.67 -1.66 14.65
C GLU A 295 57.92 -1.46 13.13
N ASP A 296 59.08 -1.92 12.67
CA ASP A 296 59.64 -1.59 11.36
C ASP A 296 59.55 -2.74 10.33
N GLY A 297 58.98 -3.88 10.73
CA GLY A 297 58.67 -5.02 9.88
C GLY A 297 57.74 -4.69 8.71
N LEU A 298 56.88 -3.67 8.87
CA LEU A 298 55.89 -3.25 7.87
C LEU A 298 56.14 -1.83 7.35
N ALA A 299 56.66 -1.74 6.13
CA ALA A 299 56.92 -0.44 5.49
C ALA A 299 55.66 0.37 5.09
N THR A 300 54.46 -0.22 5.15
CA THR A 300 53.19 0.44 4.77
C THR A 300 52.03 -0.10 5.59
N ALA A 301 51.06 0.77 5.90
CA ALA A 301 49.79 0.36 6.49
C ALA A 301 49.12 -0.74 5.66
N GLN A 302 48.69 -1.81 6.34
CA GLN A 302 48.07 -2.96 5.70
C GLN A 302 46.56 -2.78 5.62
N THR A 303 45.99 -3.09 4.46
CA THR A 303 44.54 -3.10 4.25
C THR A 303 44.10 -4.43 3.67
N LEU A 304 43.25 -5.15 4.41
CA LEU A 304 42.66 -6.42 4.02
C LEU A 304 41.28 -6.20 3.43
N VAL A 305 40.79 -7.19 2.70
CA VAL A 305 39.43 -7.20 2.15
C VAL A 305 38.70 -8.40 2.73
N ALA A 306 37.54 -8.17 3.34
CA ALA A 306 36.70 -9.23 3.90
C ALA A 306 36.46 -10.36 2.86
N GLY A 307 36.68 -11.61 3.28
CA GLY A 307 36.44 -12.79 2.43
C GLY A 307 37.47 -13.04 1.33
N GLN A 308 38.56 -12.26 1.25
CA GLN A 308 39.66 -12.48 0.31
C GLN A 308 40.87 -13.09 1.03
N PRO A 309 41.70 -13.90 0.34
CA PRO A 309 42.99 -14.30 0.89
C PRO A 309 43.88 -13.06 1.07
N TYR A 310 44.65 -13.04 2.15
CA TYR A 310 45.63 -12.00 2.43
C TYR A 310 47.02 -12.63 2.56
N ALA A 311 48.01 -11.98 1.97
CA ALA A 311 49.40 -12.39 2.03
C ALA A 311 50.26 -11.21 2.48
N LEU A 312 50.98 -11.38 3.58
CA LEU A 312 51.91 -10.40 4.13
C LEU A 312 53.33 -10.81 3.80
N ASN A 313 54.10 -9.91 3.19
CA ASN A 313 55.53 -10.13 2.95
C ASN A 313 56.33 -9.31 3.95
N LEU A 314 57.28 -9.97 4.60
CA LEU A 314 58.16 -9.34 5.59
C LEU A 314 59.57 -9.93 5.46
N LYS A 315 60.52 -9.32 6.15
CA LYS A 315 61.90 -9.81 6.23
C LYS A 315 62.22 -10.14 7.67
N VAL A 316 62.92 -11.24 7.88
CA VAL A 316 63.38 -11.67 9.20
C VAL A 316 64.87 -11.95 9.16
N THR A 317 65.53 -11.67 10.28
CA THR A 317 66.96 -11.83 10.46
C THR A 317 67.24 -12.62 11.74
N ASN A 318 68.01 -13.69 11.61
CA ASN A 318 68.54 -14.49 12.72
C ASN A 318 70.08 -14.57 12.55
N LYS A 319 70.81 -13.66 13.20
CA LYS A 319 72.28 -13.55 13.16
C LYS A 319 72.98 -14.45 14.16
N VAL A 320 72.24 -15.22 14.96
CA VAL A 320 72.85 -16.13 15.95
C VAL A 320 73.82 -17.07 15.23
N GLN A 321 74.93 -17.42 15.89
CA GLN A 321 75.90 -18.38 15.39
C GLN A 321 76.20 -19.39 16.51
N ASP A 322 75.44 -20.48 16.55
CA ASP A 322 75.49 -21.51 17.59
C ASP A 322 75.68 -22.91 16.98
N GLY A 323 76.51 -23.00 15.94
CA GLY A 323 76.95 -24.28 15.36
C GLY A 323 75.83 -25.12 14.73
N GLY A 324 74.69 -24.51 14.38
CA GLY A 324 73.58 -25.13 13.65
C GLY A 324 72.36 -25.49 14.50
N ASP A 325 72.37 -25.24 15.82
CA ASP A 325 71.29 -25.66 16.74
C ASP A 325 70.40 -24.50 17.23
N PHE A 326 70.50 -23.33 16.57
CA PHE A 326 69.65 -22.18 16.87
C PHE A 326 68.71 -21.83 15.70
N TRP A 327 67.41 -22.00 15.94
CA TRP A 327 66.35 -21.66 14.99
C TRP A 327 65.26 -20.85 15.68
N SER A 328 64.61 -19.97 14.92
CA SER A 328 63.44 -19.19 15.34
C SER A 328 62.28 -19.45 14.38
N LYS A 329 61.04 -19.35 14.88
CA LYS A 329 59.83 -19.43 14.07
C LYS A 329 59.13 -18.08 14.07
N ILE A 330 58.48 -17.75 12.96
CA ILE A 330 57.58 -16.60 12.87
C ILE A 330 56.13 -17.06 12.82
N TYR A 331 55.31 -16.47 13.68
CA TYR A 331 53.85 -16.55 13.63
C TYR A 331 53.26 -15.16 13.70
N ALA A 332 52.05 -15.02 13.18
CA ALA A 332 51.31 -13.78 13.27
C ALA A 332 49.82 -14.04 13.46
N TRP A 333 49.12 -13.13 14.14
CA TRP A 333 47.68 -13.19 14.43
C TRP A 333 47.04 -11.88 14.05
N ILE A 334 45.83 -11.92 13.48
CA ILE A 334 45.03 -10.72 13.19
C ILE A 334 43.69 -10.88 13.91
N ASP A 335 43.37 -9.98 14.84
CA ASP A 335 42.11 -10.03 15.60
C ASP A 335 40.93 -9.70 14.65
N PHE A 336 40.35 -10.72 14.03
CA PHE A 336 39.28 -10.54 13.07
C PHE A 336 37.94 -10.28 13.78
N ASN A 337 37.76 -10.78 14.99
CA ASN A 337 36.50 -10.64 15.71
C ASN A 337 36.43 -9.36 16.57
N GLY A 338 37.56 -8.68 16.77
CA GLY A 338 37.70 -7.42 17.51
C GLY A 338 37.53 -7.56 19.01
N ASP A 339 37.66 -8.76 19.57
CA ASP A 339 37.46 -9.04 20.99
C ASP A 339 38.70 -8.74 21.86
N LYS A 340 39.79 -8.31 21.22
CA LYS A 340 41.09 -7.98 21.82
C LYS A 340 41.83 -9.17 22.41
N ILE A 341 41.53 -10.37 21.94
CA ILE A 341 42.19 -11.61 22.37
C ILE A 341 42.58 -12.38 21.12
N PHE A 342 43.88 -12.56 20.87
CA PHE A 342 44.31 -13.37 19.72
C PHE A 342 43.99 -14.85 19.93
N GLN A 343 43.19 -15.43 19.02
CA GLN A 343 42.89 -16.85 19.07
C GLN A 343 43.68 -17.66 18.04
N SER A 344 43.75 -18.98 18.23
CA SER A 344 44.54 -19.86 17.37
C SER A 344 44.07 -19.89 15.91
N GLU A 345 42.79 -19.62 15.70
CA GLU A 345 42.10 -19.55 14.41
C GLU A 345 42.40 -18.26 13.63
N GLU A 346 42.88 -17.23 14.31
CA GLU A 346 43.26 -15.93 13.76
C GLU A 346 44.72 -15.87 13.30
N ALA A 347 45.46 -16.93 13.62
CA ALA A 347 46.85 -17.04 13.24
C ALA A 347 47.03 -17.28 11.73
N ASN A 348 48.17 -16.83 11.20
CA ASN A 348 48.60 -17.13 9.85
C ASN A 348 48.68 -18.66 9.65
N THR A 349 48.47 -19.10 8.40
CA THR A 349 48.41 -20.53 8.08
C THR A 349 49.76 -21.20 7.88
N ASP A 350 50.83 -20.43 7.71
CA ASP A 350 52.20 -20.93 7.50
C ASP A 350 52.91 -21.31 8.81
N ASP A 351 53.88 -22.22 8.70
CA ASP A 351 54.84 -22.57 9.77
C ASP A 351 56.26 -22.39 9.20
N ILE A 352 56.84 -21.21 9.44
CA ILE A 352 58.10 -20.80 8.82
C ILE A 352 59.22 -20.84 9.84
N LEU A 353 60.18 -21.74 9.59
CA LEU A 353 61.40 -21.87 10.38
C LEU A 353 62.55 -21.07 9.74
N VAL A 354 63.28 -20.35 10.57
CA VAL A 354 64.43 -19.53 10.20
C VAL A 354 65.65 -20.00 10.99
N ASN A 355 66.55 -20.68 10.29
CA ASN A 355 67.82 -21.14 10.87
C ASN A 355 68.75 -19.96 11.17
N GLU A 356 69.74 -20.22 12.03
CA GLU A 356 70.87 -19.33 12.29
C GLU A 356 71.58 -18.85 11.02
N GLY A 357 72.18 -17.66 11.11
CA GLY A 357 72.88 -16.99 10.01
C GLY A 357 71.99 -16.44 8.89
N ALA A 358 70.67 -16.55 8.98
CA ALA A 358 69.75 -16.00 7.98
C ALA A 358 69.67 -14.47 8.10
N ILE A 359 70.10 -13.74 7.08
CA ILE A 359 70.06 -12.27 7.04
C ILE A 359 69.00 -11.80 6.05
N ASN A 360 68.09 -10.92 6.49
CA ASN A 360 67.04 -10.33 5.64
C ASN A 360 66.28 -11.38 4.81
N LYS A 361 66.00 -12.55 5.41
CA LYS A 361 65.32 -13.64 4.74
C LYS A 361 63.88 -13.20 4.45
N PRO A 362 63.44 -13.17 3.18
CA PRO A 362 62.06 -12.88 2.86
C PRO A 362 61.18 -14.04 3.33
N VAL A 363 60.06 -13.70 3.97
CA VAL A 363 59.01 -14.66 4.36
C VAL A 363 57.64 -14.10 4.00
N THR A 364 56.70 -14.99 3.70
CA THR A 364 55.33 -14.63 3.34
C THR A 364 54.36 -15.39 4.24
N LEU A 365 53.48 -14.65 4.92
CA LEU A 365 52.45 -15.19 5.80
C LEU A 365 51.07 -15.05 5.14
N HIS A 366 50.22 -16.06 5.26
CA HIS A 366 48.93 -16.15 4.58
C HIS A 366 47.77 -16.31 5.57
N TRP A 367 46.69 -15.57 5.31
CA TRP A 367 45.41 -15.68 6.00
C TRP A 367 44.27 -15.86 5.00
N ASN A 368 43.21 -16.53 5.46
CA ASN A 368 41.90 -16.46 4.83
C ASN A 368 41.04 -15.50 5.65
N VAL A 369 40.89 -14.26 5.17
CA VAL A 369 40.09 -13.25 5.90
C VAL A 369 38.64 -13.70 5.94
N PRO A 370 38.00 -13.79 7.12
CA PRO A 370 36.59 -14.16 7.21
C PRO A 370 35.71 -13.21 6.39
N ALA A 371 34.70 -13.76 5.71
CA ALA A 371 33.80 -12.94 4.88
C ALA A 371 32.86 -12.04 5.71
N ASN A 372 32.62 -12.40 6.98
CA ASN A 372 31.81 -11.68 7.95
C ASN A 372 32.64 -10.88 8.95
N VAL A 373 33.92 -10.65 8.66
CA VAL A 373 34.76 -9.76 9.47
C VAL A 373 34.17 -8.34 9.47
N GLN A 374 34.19 -7.67 10.61
CA GLN A 374 33.72 -6.29 10.71
C GLN A 374 34.74 -5.37 10.02
N GLY A 375 34.27 -4.53 9.09
CA GLY A 375 35.15 -3.52 8.49
C GLY A 375 35.57 -2.47 9.52
N GLY A 376 36.78 -1.94 9.41
CA GLY A 376 37.36 -1.02 10.38
C GLY A 376 38.84 -1.32 10.64
N ASN A 377 39.36 -0.78 11.74
CA ASN A 377 40.73 -1.07 12.16
C ASN A 377 40.73 -2.21 13.20
N THR A 378 41.75 -3.05 13.13
CA THR A 378 42.09 -4.07 14.13
C THR A 378 43.60 -4.13 14.34
N ILE A 379 44.08 -5.03 15.20
CA ILE A 379 45.50 -5.24 15.46
C ILE A 379 45.98 -6.56 14.86
N MET A 380 47.20 -6.54 14.34
CA MET A 380 47.96 -7.72 13.99
C MET A 380 49.17 -7.83 14.90
N ARG A 381 49.42 -9.00 15.48
CA ARG A 381 50.65 -9.30 16.22
C ARG A 381 51.54 -10.20 15.38
N LEU A 382 52.81 -9.84 15.24
CA LEU A 382 53.88 -10.65 14.69
C LEU A 382 54.75 -11.12 15.86
N ARG A 383 55.23 -12.35 15.83
CA ARG A 383 56.18 -12.86 16.83
C ARG A 383 57.22 -13.75 16.18
N PHE A 384 58.48 -13.37 16.35
CA PHE A 384 59.62 -14.11 15.81
C PHE A 384 60.57 -14.57 16.91
N ALA A 385 60.48 -15.85 17.29
CA ALA A 385 61.27 -16.40 18.39
C ALA A 385 61.39 -17.93 18.33
N ARG A 386 62.32 -18.51 19.10
CA ARG A 386 62.50 -19.97 19.23
C ARG A 386 61.31 -20.66 19.91
N CYS A 387 60.72 -20.00 20.88
CA CYS A 387 59.51 -20.43 21.61
C CYS A 387 58.21 -20.10 20.86
N ALA A 388 58.29 -19.38 19.73
CA ALA A 388 57.10 -18.93 19.03
C ALA A 388 56.28 -20.17 18.64
N ASN A 389 55.00 -20.14 19.02
CA ASN A 389 54.05 -21.20 18.74
C ASN A 389 52.71 -20.54 18.42
N ARG A 390 52.05 -21.00 17.36
CA ARG A 390 50.74 -20.54 16.91
C ARG A 390 49.67 -20.46 18.02
N GLY A 391 49.69 -21.39 18.98
CA GLY A 391 48.73 -21.41 20.07
C GLY A 391 49.10 -20.53 21.27
N ASN A 392 50.17 -19.73 21.16
CA ASN A 392 50.73 -19.00 22.29
C ASN A 392 51.09 -17.54 21.95
N PRO A 393 50.10 -16.71 21.60
CA PRO A 393 50.33 -15.28 21.33
C PRO A 393 50.71 -14.50 22.60
N ASP A 394 50.31 -14.97 23.78
CA ASP A 394 50.29 -14.15 25.01
C ASP A 394 51.33 -14.52 26.08
N ASN A 395 52.08 -15.63 25.96
CA ASN A 395 53.07 -15.97 26.99
C ASN A 395 54.41 -15.28 26.76
N ASP A 396 55.09 -14.99 27.87
CA ASP A 396 56.49 -14.59 27.89
C ASP A 396 57.43 -15.65 27.30
N CYS A 397 58.55 -15.20 26.75
CA CYS A 397 59.59 -16.08 26.25
C CYS A 397 61.01 -15.63 26.62
N PRO A 398 61.81 -16.53 27.22
CA PRO A 398 63.17 -16.21 27.68
C PRO A 398 64.23 -16.26 26.57
N TYR A 399 63.88 -16.68 25.36
CA TYR A 399 64.82 -16.79 24.23
C TYR A 399 64.88 -15.50 23.43
N GLU A 400 65.97 -15.29 22.69
CA GLU A 400 66.09 -14.11 21.83
C GLU A 400 65.02 -14.10 20.72
N GLY A 401 64.40 -12.95 20.50
CA GLY A 401 63.39 -12.74 19.47
C GLY A 401 62.79 -11.34 19.52
N GLU A 402 61.66 -11.19 18.83
CA GLU A 402 60.89 -9.94 18.78
C GLU A 402 59.37 -10.21 18.67
N ILE A 403 58.57 -9.24 19.09
CA ILE A 403 57.12 -9.11 19.02
C ILE A 403 56.84 -7.74 18.42
N GLU A 404 56.05 -7.70 17.35
CA GLU A 404 55.67 -6.47 16.67
C GLU A 404 54.14 -6.42 16.58
N ASP A 405 53.50 -5.35 17.04
CA ASP A 405 52.07 -5.09 16.93
C ASP A 405 51.77 -3.99 15.89
N HIS A 406 50.80 -4.25 15.01
CA HIS A 406 50.49 -3.36 13.88
C HIS A 406 49.02 -3.04 13.79
N LEU A 407 48.70 -1.76 13.58
CA LEU A 407 47.35 -1.35 13.19
C LEU A 407 47.05 -1.77 11.75
N VAL A 408 45.97 -2.53 11.59
CA VAL A 408 45.59 -3.12 10.31
C VAL A 408 44.17 -2.71 9.94
N GLY A 409 43.98 -2.23 8.71
CA GLY A 409 42.69 -1.85 8.17
C GLY A 409 41.97 -3.03 7.50
N ILE A 410 40.66 -3.11 7.64
CA ILE A 410 39.80 -4.08 6.98
C ILE A 410 38.73 -3.35 6.18
N ASN A 411 38.79 -3.49 4.86
CA ASN A 411 37.71 -3.11 3.96
C ASN A 411 36.58 -4.12 4.13
N GLY A 412 35.60 -3.75 4.96
CA GLY A 412 34.41 -4.53 5.22
C GLY A 412 33.40 -4.50 4.07
N THR A 413 32.25 -5.13 4.30
CA THR A 413 31.17 -5.17 3.32
C THR A 413 30.52 -3.80 3.16
N GLN A 414 30.52 -3.27 1.93
CA GLN A 414 29.69 -2.15 1.51
C GLN A 414 28.66 -2.61 0.49
N SER A 415 27.43 -2.11 0.57
CA SER A 415 26.43 -2.38 -0.46
C SER A 415 25.37 -1.30 -0.46
N LEU A 416 24.69 -1.14 -1.60
CA LEU A 416 23.47 -0.36 -1.73
C LEU A 416 22.29 -1.30 -1.88
N PHE A 417 21.18 -0.96 -1.23
CA PHE A 417 19.97 -1.76 -1.31
C PHE A 417 18.89 -1.06 -2.12
N ASN A 418 18.14 -1.84 -2.88
CA ASN A 418 16.94 -1.42 -3.60
C ASN A 418 15.83 -2.48 -3.49
N ILE A 419 14.60 -2.08 -3.79
CA ILE A 419 13.46 -2.99 -3.93
C ILE A 419 13.11 -3.16 -5.40
N GLU A 420 12.83 -4.40 -5.79
CA GLU A 420 12.35 -4.77 -7.13
C GLU A 420 11.20 -5.77 -7.03
N ARG A 421 10.52 -6.03 -8.14
CA ARG A 421 9.53 -7.10 -8.25
C ARG A 421 10.21 -8.47 -8.20
N THR A 422 9.53 -9.48 -7.66
CA THR A 422 10.08 -10.85 -7.58
C THR A 422 10.26 -11.52 -8.95
N ASN A 423 9.57 -11.01 -9.98
CA ASN A 423 9.76 -11.42 -11.37
C ASN A 423 10.68 -10.50 -12.19
N SER A 424 11.39 -9.56 -11.55
CA SER A 424 12.33 -8.69 -12.27
C SER A 424 13.52 -9.50 -12.80
N VAL A 425 14.01 -9.12 -13.97
CA VAL A 425 15.20 -9.76 -14.55
C VAL A 425 16.45 -9.25 -13.82
N LYS A 426 17.27 -10.20 -13.34
CA LYS A 426 18.55 -9.90 -12.68
C LYS A 426 19.41 -8.92 -13.49
N ASN A 427 19.92 -7.89 -12.81
CA ASN A 427 20.76 -6.83 -13.39
C ASN A 427 20.13 -6.02 -14.54
N ALA A 428 18.82 -6.17 -14.82
CA ALA A 428 18.16 -5.44 -15.91
C ALA A 428 17.77 -4.00 -15.54
N LYS A 429 17.95 -3.61 -14.27
CA LYS A 429 17.54 -2.30 -13.73
C LYS A 429 16.03 -2.04 -13.87
N ASP A 430 15.25 -3.10 -13.76
CA ASP A 430 13.79 -3.04 -13.82
C ASP A 430 13.25 -2.68 -12.42
N TYR A 431 13.24 -1.37 -12.15
CA TYR A 431 12.81 -0.83 -10.86
C TYR A 431 11.32 -0.53 -10.79
N ASN A 432 10.59 -0.69 -11.89
CA ASN A 432 9.20 -0.29 -11.97
C ASN A 432 8.38 -1.14 -11.00
N LEU A 433 7.78 -0.50 -10.00
CA LEU A 433 6.81 -1.07 -9.09
C LEU A 433 5.42 -0.70 -9.63
N TYR A 434 4.55 -1.68 -9.76
CA TYR A 434 3.23 -1.45 -10.36
C TYR A 434 2.25 -0.89 -9.34
N THR A 435 1.22 -0.21 -9.83
CA THR A 435 0.07 0.19 -8.99
C THR A 435 -0.48 -1.02 -8.25
N GLN A 436 -0.62 -0.88 -6.93
CA GLN A 436 -1.21 -1.90 -6.07
C GLN A 436 -2.67 -1.61 -5.74
N ILE A 437 -3.40 -2.67 -5.44
CA ILE A 437 -4.80 -2.60 -5.02
C ILE A 437 -4.85 -2.82 -3.52
N GLY A 438 -5.52 -1.93 -2.79
CA GLY A 438 -5.65 -2.03 -1.35
C GLY A 438 -6.17 -3.42 -0.93
N GLY A 439 -5.51 -4.04 0.05
CA GLY A 439 -5.87 -5.35 0.57
C GLY A 439 -5.38 -6.56 -0.24
N ARG A 440 -4.70 -6.37 -1.38
CA ARG A 440 -4.07 -7.45 -2.19
C ARG A 440 -2.61 -7.61 -1.81
N ASP A 441 -2.11 -8.83 -1.70
CA ASP A 441 -0.69 -9.15 -1.47
C ASP A 441 0.30 -8.45 -2.44
N PHE A 442 1.50 -8.17 -1.96
CA PHE A 442 2.58 -7.62 -2.78
C PHE A 442 3.95 -8.20 -2.46
N ASP A 443 4.35 -9.16 -3.29
CA ASP A 443 5.68 -9.74 -3.22
C ASP A 443 6.74 -8.79 -3.79
N TYR A 444 7.88 -8.71 -3.11
CA TYR A 444 9.02 -7.89 -3.54
C TYR A 444 10.35 -8.58 -3.26
N SER A 445 11.38 -8.25 -4.03
CA SER A 445 12.76 -8.65 -3.76
C SER A 445 13.53 -7.50 -3.12
N LEU A 446 14.23 -7.78 -2.03
CA LEU A 446 15.35 -6.95 -1.59
C LEU A 446 16.59 -7.32 -2.40
N VAL A 447 17.21 -6.33 -3.05
CA VAL A 447 18.37 -6.54 -3.93
C VAL A 447 19.53 -5.68 -3.45
N SER A 448 20.70 -6.28 -3.32
CA SER A 448 21.95 -5.63 -2.92
C SER A 448 22.85 -5.41 -4.13
N TYR A 449 23.50 -4.26 -4.19
CA TYR A 449 24.33 -3.80 -5.30
C TYR A 449 25.71 -3.36 -4.84
N ALA A 450 26.71 -3.51 -5.72
CA ALA A 450 28.10 -3.17 -5.42
C ALA A 450 28.34 -1.65 -5.36
N ASP A 451 27.62 -0.88 -6.17
CA ASP A 451 27.82 0.55 -6.35
C ASP A 451 26.55 1.24 -6.88
N GLU A 452 26.62 2.57 -7.02
CA GLU A 452 25.52 3.41 -7.49
C GLU A 452 25.16 3.22 -8.97
N SER A 453 25.91 2.39 -9.72
CA SER A 453 25.53 2.04 -11.09
C SER A 453 24.38 1.04 -11.12
N PHE A 454 24.14 0.30 -10.01
CA PHE A 454 23.15 -0.78 -9.91
C PHE A 454 23.27 -1.80 -11.06
N SER A 455 24.49 -2.04 -11.55
CA SER A 455 24.75 -2.88 -12.72
C SER A 455 25.00 -4.36 -12.38
N ALA A 456 25.43 -4.62 -11.16
CA ALA A 456 25.75 -5.96 -10.68
C ALA A 456 25.24 -6.16 -9.25
N GLU A 457 24.34 -7.14 -9.08
CA GLU A 457 23.93 -7.65 -7.77
C GLU A 457 25.15 -8.12 -6.97
N LYS A 458 25.31 -7.61 -5.76
CA LYS A 458 26.38 -7.96 -4.84
C LYS A 458 25.88 -8.97 -3.82
N VAL A 459 26.57 -10.10 -3.72
CA VAL A 459 26.31 -11.09 -2.67
C VAL A 459 26.70 -10.52 -1.32
N ILE A 460 25.80 -10.65 -0.36
CA ILE A 460 26.01 -10.26 1.04
C ILE A 460 25.67 -11.42 1.98
N SER A 461 26.15 -11.33 3.20
CA SER A 461 25.92 -12.29 4.28
C SER A 461 26.09 -11.60 5.63
N ASP A 462 25.54 -12.21 6.68
CA ASP A 462 25.52 -11.69 8.05
C ASP A 462 25.03 -10.24 8.17
N THR A 463 24.00 -9.89 7.40
CA THR A 463 23.51 -8.51 7.27
C THR A 463 22.05 -8.42 7.67
N THR A 464 21.70 -7.44 8.51
CA THR A 464 20.30 -7.09 8.81
C THR A 464 19.86 -5.85 8.04
N VAL A 465 18.74 -5.95 7.35
CA VAL A 465 18.09 -4.84 6.64
C VAL A 465 16.65 -4.69 7.13
N LYS A 466 16.27 -3.46 7.48
CA LYS A 466 14.87 -3.10 7.76
C LYS A 466 14.27 -2.50 6.49
N VAL A 467 13.18 -3.09 6.01
CA VAL A 467 12.42 -2.61 4.86
C VAL A 467 11.07 -2.12 5.36
N GLU A 468 10.73 -0.89 4.99
CA GLU A 468 9.48 -0.23 5.38
C GLU A 468 8.78 0.28 4.13
N LEU A 469 7.48 0.00 4.00
CA LEU A 469 6.65 0.69 3.02
C LEU A 469 6.13 1.96 3.68
N VAL A 470 6.39 3.12 3.09
CA VAL A 470 6.01 4.42 3.63
C VAL A 470 5.13 5.19 2.66
N ASP A 471 4.25 6.01 3.24
CA ASP A 471 3.39 6.94 2.51
C ASP A 471 4.07 8.31 2.42
N PHE A 472 4.70 8.60 1.28
CA PHE A 472 5.45 9.84 1.07
C PHE A 472 4.55 11.08 1.09
N GLY A 473 3.30 10.93 0.64
CA GLY A 473 2.29 12.00 0.71
C GLY A 473 1.83 12.32 2.14
N ALA A 474 2.21 11.52 3.13
CA ALA A 474 1.80 11.66 4.53
C ALA A 474 3.00 11.66 5.49
N ASN A 475 4.03 12.47 5.18
CA ASN A 475 5.25 12.61 6.00
C ASN A 475 5.95 11.28 6.30
N GLU A 476 6.04 10.39 5.30
CA GLU A 476 6.66 9.07 5.42
C GLU A 476 6.09 8.18 6.53
N ALA A 477 4.77 8.28 6.76
CA ALA A 477 4.08 7.39 7.69
C ALA A 477 4.27 5.93 7.26
N VAL A 478 4.71 5.09 8.20
CA VAL A 478 4.98 3.67 7.97
C VAL A 478 3.66 2.91 7.81
N LEU A 479 3.53 2.21 6.68
CA LEU A 479 2.39 1.37 6.32
C LEU A 479 2.65 -0.10 6.65
N TYR A 480 3.89 -0.53 6.44
CA TYR A 480 4.36 -1.89 6.68
C TYR A 480 5.86 -1.84 7.01
N SER A 481 6.32 -2.75 7.86
CA SER A 481 7.72 -2.79 8.30
C SER A 481 8.14 -4.24 8.50
N ARG A 482 9.34 -4.59 8.05
CA ARG A 482 9.90 -5.93 8.16
C ARG A 482 11.41 -5.90 8.32
N TYR A 483 11.91 -6.78 9.17
CA TYR A 483 13.33 -7.11 9.28
C TYR A 483 13.67 -8.29 8.39
N ILE A 484 14.82 -8.19 7.71
CA ILE A 484 15.39 -9.22 6.85
C ILE A 484 16.83 -9.42 7.32
N TYR A 485 17.08 -10.52 8.02
CA TYR A 485 18.42 -10.96 8.38
C TYR A 485 18.91 -12.03 7.39
N ILE A 486 20.14 -11.85 6.92
CA ILE A 486 20.82 -12.71 5.95
C ILE A 486 21.94 -13.43 6.71
N PRO A 487 21.80 -14.72 7.07
CA PRO A 487 22.81 -15.41 7.89
C PRO A 487 24.15 -15.60 7.16
N THR A 488 25.24 -15.77 7.93
CA THR A 488 26.63 -15.92 7.44
C THR A 488 26.83 -17.01 6.36
N GLY A 489 26.03 -18.07 6.39
CA GLY A 489 26.07 -19.17 5.40
C GLY A 489 25.19 -18.98 4.17
N ASN A 490 24.27 -18.01 4.19
CA ASN A 490 23.29 -17.81 3.12
C ASN A 490 23.69 -16.63 2.23
N LYS A 491 24.53 -16.93 1.23
CA LYS A 491 25.06 -15.95 0.28
C LYS A 491 24.01 -15.58 -0.76
N ALA A 492 23.37 -14.41 -0.60
CA ALA A 492 22.36 -13.93 -1.53
C ALA A 492 22.64 -12.48 -1.95
N GLY A 493 22.48 -12.18 -3.24
CA GLY A 493 22.41 -10.79 -3.75
C GLY A 493 20.97 -10.30 -3.96
N ARG A 494 20.01 -11.21 -3.83
CA ARG A 494 18.58 -11.00 -4.00
C ARG A 494 17.82 -11.90 -3.04
N ILE A 495 16.84 -11.34 -2.35
CA ILE A 495 16.01 -12.06 -1.38
C ILE A 495 14.55 -11.72 -1.66
N ASP A 496 13.78 -12.74 -2.03
CA ASP A 496 12.35 -12.60 -2.24
C ASP A 496 11.62 -12.60 -0.90
N VAL A 497 10.82 -11.56 -0.70
CA VAL A 497 9.87 -11.44 0.40
C VAL A 497 8.49 -11.74 -0.15
N ILE A 498 8.02 -12.95 0.16
CA ILE A 498 6.72 -13.45 -0.26
C ILE A 498 5.85 -13.53 1.00
N ASN A 499 4.79 -12.73 1.06
CA ASN A 499 3.87 -12.70 2.20
C ASN A 499 2.46 -12.40 1.74
N ALA A 500 1.58 -13.40 1.82
CA ALA A 500 0.21 -13.30 1.33
C ALA A 500 -0.67 -12.25 2.07
N GLU A 501 -0.19 -11.64 3.15
CA GLU A 501 -0.99 -10.77 4.03
C GLU A 501 -0.34 -9.39 4.28
N ASP A 502 0.78 -9.06 3.64
CA ASP A 502 1.54 -7.83 3.92
C ASP A 502 0.79 -6.53 3.60
N LEU A 503 -0.10 -6.54 2.61
CA LEU A 503 -0.91 -5.39 2.22
C LEU A 503 -2.37 -5.45 2.68
N LYS A 504 -2.79 -6.50 3.42
CA LYS A 504 -4.22 -6.77 3.75
C LYS A 504 -4.91 -5.57 4.42
N ASN A 505 -4.18 -4.86 5.27
CA ASN A 505 -4.67 -3.73 6.07
C ASN A 505 -4.03 -2.39 5.69
N ILE A 506 -3.35 -2.33 4.54
CA ILE A 506 -2.69 -1.10 4.11
C ILE A 506 -3.72 -0.12 3.53
N ARG A 507 -3.61 1.13 3.98
CA ARG A 507 -4.44 2.25 3.53
C ARG A 507 -4.05 2.68 2.11
N ALA A 508 -4.98 3.28 1.37
CA ALA A 508 -4.67 3.86 0.07
C ALA A 508 -3.65 5.00 0.19
N THR A 509 -2.78 5.12 -0.80
CA THR A 509 -1.83 6.22 -0.95
C THR A 509 -1.60 6.50 -2.43
N LYS A 510 -1.33 7.77 -2.74
CA LYS A 510 -0.96 8.20 -4.09
C LYS A 510 0.54 8.03 -4.38
N GLU A 511 1.34 7.86 -3.33
CA GLU A 511 2.80 7.81 -3.40
C GLU A 511 3.36 6.91 -2.29
N ALA A 512 3.28 5.61 -2.51
CA ALA A 512 3.97 4.60 -1.72
C ALA A 512 5.42 4.46 -2.20
N LYS A 513 6.34 4.29 -1.25
CA LYS A 513 7.75 4.03 -1.54
C LYS A 513 8.35 3.14 -0.47
N PHE A 514 9.32 2.31 -0.83
CA PHE A 514 10.06 1.56 0.18
C PHE A 514 11.21 2.39 0.73
N ARG A 515 11.29 2.47 2.06
CA ARG A 515 12.44 2.93 2.82
C ARG A 515 13.22 1.71 3.28
N ILE A 516 14.53 1.74 3.05
CA ILE A 516 15.43 0.65 3.36
C ILE A 516 16.46 1.20 4.33
N SER A 517 16.62 0.56 5.48
CA SER A 517 17.57 0.97 6.51
C SER A 517 18.48 -0.19 6.87
N TYR A 518 19.77 0.06 7.00
CA TYR A 518 20.73 -0.95 7.41
C TYR A 518 21.85 -0.33 8.25
N PRO A 519 22.41 -1.04 9.24
CA PRO A 519 23.38 -0.47 10.15
C PRO A 519 24.74 -0.26 9.47
N LYS A 520 25.40 0.86 9.77
CA LYS A 520 26.75 1.16 9.30
C LYS A 520 27.64 1.66 10.44
N ASN A 521 28.93 1.37 10.37
CA ASN A 521 29.92 1.95 11.27
C ASN A 521 30.36 3.35 10.81
N ALA A 522 31.24 3.99 11.58
CA ALA A 522 31.73 5.34 11.30
C ALA A 522 32.47 5.47 9.95
N GLN A 523 33.05 4.37 9.46
CA GLN A 523 33.79 4.27 8.20
C GLN A 523 32.89 3.93 7.01
N GLY A 524 31.58 3.75 7.21
CA GLY A 524 30.61 3.47 6.14
C GLY A 524 30.51 2.00 5.72
N TYR A 525 31.08 1.07 6.50
CA TYR A 525 30.89 -0.36 6.30
C TYR A 525 29.62 -0.85 7.00
N ILE A 526 28.96 -1.85 6.42
CA ILE A 526 27.82 -2.51 7.04
C ILE A 526 28.26 -3.14 8.37
N ILE A 527 27.44 -3.00 9.42
CA ILE A 527 27.67 -3.72 10.68
C ILE A 527 27.07 -5.12 10.53
N ASN A 528 27.90 -6.14 10.75
CA ASN A 528 27.47 -7.53 10.64
C ASN A 528 26.69 -7.97 11.89
N GLY A 529 25.70 -8.84 11.71
CA GLY A 529 24.94 -9.45 12.80
C GLY A 529 23.42 -9.41 12.63
N ASP A 530 22.74 -10.14 13.52
CA ASP A 530 21.27 -10.19 13.61
C ASP A 530 20.74 -9.10 14.55
N PHE A 531 20.11 -8.09 13.93
CA PHE A 531 19.48 -6.98 14.61
C PHE A 531 17.98 -6.94 14.30
N SER A 532 17.33 -8.11 14.14
CA SER A 532 15.94 -8.24 13.68
C SER A 532 14.87 -7.79 14.69
N THR A 533 15.23 -6.97 15.67
CA THR A 533 14.32 -6.37 16.64
C THR A 533 14.57 -4.87 16.77
N ASP A 534 13.53 -4.07 17.07
CA ASP A 534 13.69 -2.62 17.27
C ASP A 534 14.68 -2.30 18.40
N ALA A 535 14.73 -3.11 19.47
CA ALA A 535 15.64 -2.91 20.60
C ALA A 535 17.13 -3.03 20.18
N GLN A 536 17.43 -3.95 19.26
CA GLN A 536 18.78 -4.14 18.74
C GLN A 536 19.11 -3.16 17.60
N PHE A 537 18.14 -2.89 16.72
CA PHE A 537 18.37 -2.09 15.52
C PHE A 537 18.41 -0.59 15.81
N THR A 538 17.50 -0.09 16.67
CA THR A 538 17.30 1.36 16.91
C THR A 538 18.55 2.10 17.38
N PRO A 539 19.35 1.57 18.33
CA PRO A 539 20.55 2.25 18.83
C PRO A 539 21.68 2.43 17.81
N LEU A 540 21.66 1.66 16.71
CA LEU A 540 22.74 1.66 15.73
C LEU A 540 22.67 2.88 14.80
N ILE A 541 23.83 3.33 14.32
CA ILE A 541 23.89 4.29 13.20
C ILE A 541 23.47 3.54 11.94
N LYS A 542 22.58 4.13 11.14
CA LYS A 542 22.02 3.49 9.93
C LYS A 542 22.31 4.32 8.69
N GLU A 543 22.45 3.65 7.57
CA GLU A 543 22.21 4.24 6.26
C GLU A 543 20.72 4.10 5.93
N ILE A 544 20.15 5.10 5.27
CA ILE A 544 18.77 5.08 4.78
C ILE A 544 18.80 5.29 3.28
N SER A 545 18.28 4.33 2.53
CA SER A 545 18.01 4.44 1.10
C SER A 545 16.52 4.28 0.83
N TYR A 546 16.10 4.61 -0.39
CA TYR A 546 14.73 4.42 -0.84
C TYR A 546 14.70 3.63 -2.14
N SER A 547 13.59 2.93 -2.39
CA SER A 547 13.36 2.30 -3.69
C SER A 547 13.48 3.32 -4.81
N LYS A 548 14.00 2.88 -5.96
CA LYS A 548 14.15 3.76 -7.13
C LYS A 548 12.81 4.25 -7.68
N ASP A 549 11.75 3.47 -7.50
CA ASP A 549 10.41 3.82 -7.95
C ASP A 549 9.45 4.09 -6.77
N SER A 550 8.44 4.89 -7.07
CA SER A 550 7.30 5.19 -6.20
C SER A 550 6.03 4.77 -6.93
N PHE A 551 5.07 4.17 -6.23
CA PHE A 551 3.85 3.62 -6.84
C PHE A 551 2.61 3.99 -6.05
N ALA A 552 1.43 3.92 -6.66
CA ALA A 552 0.16 4.17 -5.97
C ALA A 552 -0.44 2.88 -5.41
N ILE A 553 -1.15 3.01 -4.28
CA ILE A 553 -2.05 1.99 -3.74
C ILE A 553 -3.47 2.55 -3.84
N ARG A 554 -4.30 1.96 -4.70
CA ARG A 554 -5.66 2.44 -4.99
C ARG A 554 -6.76 1.49 -4.50
N PRO A 555 -7.99 1.97 -4.30
CA PRO A 555 -9.17 1.11 -4.21
C PRO A 555 -9.34 0.20 -5.43
N ALA A 556 -10.04 -0.92 -5.26
CA ALA A 556 -10.46 -1.82 -6.31
C ALA A 556 -11.43 -1.13 -7.30
N GLY A 557 -12.47 -0.48 -6.77
CA GLY A 557 -13.50 0.20 -7.56
C GLY A 557 -14.57 0.86 -6.68
N PHE A 558 -15.60 1.42 -7.31
CA PHE A 558 -16.72 2.09 -6.63
C PHE A 558 -17.95 1.19 -6.57
N VAL A 559 -18.45 0.92 -5.36
CA VAL A 559 -19.79 0.32 -5.15
C VAL A 559 -20.79 1.44 -4.96
N VAL A 560 -21.90 1.36 -5.70
CA VAL A 560 -22.89 2.42 -5.82
C VAL A 560 -24.25 1.86 -5.41
N ASP A 561 -24.74 2.30 -4.25
CA ASP A 561 -26.06 1.94 -3.71
C ASP A 561 -27.07 3.07 -4.01
N ILE A 562 -28.20 2.71 -4.60
CA ILE A 562 -29.35 3.60 -4.81
C ILE A 562 -30.39 3.28 -3.74
N VAL A 563 -30.79 4.28 -2.98
CA VAL A 563 -31.62 4.14 -1.78
C VAL A 563 -32.81 5.10 -1.83
N ASP A 564 -33.97 4.62 -1.41
CA ASP A 564 -35.18 5.41 -1.19
C ASP A 564 -35.52 5.43 0.31
N GLY A 565 -35.34 6.59 0.94
CA GLY A 565 -35.32 6.70 2.40
C GLY A 565 -34.22 5.85 3.02
N THR A 566 -34.61 4.74 3.67
CA THR A 566 -33.69 3.74 4.27
C THR A 566 -33.61 2.43 3.49
N THR A 567 -34.43 2.27 2.44
CA THR A 567 -34.52 1.02 1.68
C THR A 567 -33.55 1.05 0.50
N LYS A 568 -32.63 0.09 0.45
CA LYS A 568 -31.77 -0.10 -0.72
C LYS A 568 -32.59 -0.68 -1.87
N LEU A 569 -32.67 0.06 -2.97
CA LEU A 569 -33.38 -0.36 -4.18
C LEU A 569 -32.48 -1.24 -5.07
N LYS A 570 -31.22 -0.84 -5.24
CA LYS A 570 -30.27 -1.51 -6.13
C LYS A 570 -28.81 -1.15 -5.77
N ASP A 571 -27.89 -2.04 -6.13
CA ASP A 571 -26.47 -1.70 -6.30
C ASP A 571 -25.95 -2.00 -7.72
N ASN A 572 -24.73 -1.54 -8.00
CA ASN A 572 -24.06 -1.77 -9.27
C ASN A 572 -23.54 -3.21 -9.49
N SER A 573 -23.81 -4.17 -8.59
CA SER A 573 -23.57 -5.59 -8.86
C SER A 573 -24.80 -6.29 -9.49
N SER A 574 -25.95 -5.61 -9.50
CA SER A 574 -27.22 -6.12 -10.00
C SER A 574 -27.42 -5.82 -11.49
N ILE A 575 -27.86 -6.82 -12.27
CA ILE A 575 -28.00 -6.70 -13.74
C ILE A 575 -29.31 -6.05 -14.22
N ASP A 576 -30.35 -6.01 -13.39
CA ASP A 576 -31.67 -5.52 -13.81
C ASP A 576 -31.73 -4.00 -13.88
N ALA A 577 -32.34 -3.44 -14.92
CA ALA A 577 -32.52 -1.99 -15.04
C ALA A 577 -33.47 -1.44 -13.95
N LEU A 578 -33.08 -0.36 -13.28
CA LEU A 578 -33.89 0.25 -12.22
C LEU A 578 -34.85 1.29 -12.81
N ARG A 579 -36.14 1.17 -12.48
CA ARG A 579 -37.20 2.10 -12.94
C ARG A 579 -37.56 3.07 -11.83
N LEU A 580 -37.28 4.35 -12.04
CA LEU A 580 -37.48 5.43 -11.05
C LEU A 580 -38.50 6.45 -11.53
N THR A 581 -39.19 7.09 -10.60
CA THR A 581 -40.17 8.12 -10.88
C THR A 581 -39.46 9.46 -11.16
N SER A 582 -39.71 10.07 -12.31
CA SER A 582 -39.19 11.40 -12.65
C SER A 582 -39.65 12.43 -11.61
N GLY A 583 -38.75 13.33 -11.22
CA GLY A 583 -38.99 14.40 -10.24
C GLY A 583 -38.90 13.96 -8.78
N TYR A 584 -38.92 12.65 -8.49
CA TYR A 584 -38.74 12.13 -7.13
C TYR A 584 -37.26 12.11 -6.72
N LYS A 585 -36.99 12.30 -5.43
CA LYS A 585 -35.64 12.40 -4.86
C LYS A 585 -35.19 11.06 -4.28
N TYR A 586 -34.07 10.55 -4.75
CA TYR A 586 -33.42 9.35 -4.22
C TYR A 586 -32.07 9.69 -3.61
N ASN A 587 -31.51 8.78 -2.81
CA ASN A 587 -30.18 8.92 -2.25
C ASN A 587 -29.20 7.98 -2.94
N LEU A 588 -28.04 8.52 -3.30
CA LEU A 588 -26.92 7.77 -3.84
C LEU A 588 -25.84 7.66 -2.76
N ASN A 589 -25.54 6.44 -2.33
CA ASN A 589 -24.46 6.15 -1.40
C ASN A 589 -23.35 5.42 -2.14
N VAL A 590 -22.11 5.92 -2.05
CA VAL A 590 -20.99 5.36 -2.80
C VAL A 590 -19.85 4.99 -1.86
N LYS A 591 -19.22 3.84 -2.10
CA LYS A 591 -18.02 3.39 -1.38
C LYS A 591 -16.92 3.02 -2.35
N ALA A 592 -15.70 3.53 -2.13
CA ALA A 592 -14.50 3.08 -2.80
C ALA A 592 -13.91 1.89 -2.02
N ILE A 593 -14.09 0.69 -2.54
CA ILE A 593 -13.79 -0.54 -1.81
C ILE A 593 -12.41 -1.09 -2.13
N ASN A 594 -11.83 -1.83 -1.19
CA ASN A 594 -10.62 -2.60 -1.37
C ASN A 594 -10.96 -3.98 -2.00
N ILE A 595 -9.96 -4.85 -2.21
CA ILE A 595 -10.21 -6.17 -2.80
C ILE A 595 -11.17 -7.03 -1.97
N ALA A 596 -11.23 -6.83 -0.66
CA ALA A 596 -12.12 -7.54 0.26
C ALA A 596 -13.55 -6.94 0.34
N GLY A 597 -13.87 -5.89 -0.43
CA GLY A 597 -15.19 -5.26 -0.42
C GLY A 597 -15.42 -4.25 0.72
N VAL A 598 -14.38 -3.91 1.48
CA VAL A 598 -14.45 -2.94 2.60
C VAL A 598 -14.03 -1.56 2.11
N ALA A 599 -14.61 -0.49 2.67
CA ALA A 599 -14.19 0.87 2.35
C ALA A 599 -12.68 1.07 2.57
N THR A 600 -12.00 1.59 1.56
CA THR A 600 -10.54 1.69 1.56
C THR A 600 -10.09 2.85 2.44
N ALA A 601 -9.39 2.56 3.53
CA ALA A 601 -8.86 3.58 4.43
C ALA A 601 -7.96 4.58 3.69
N ASN A 602 -7.98 5.85 4.12
CA ASN A 602 -7.18 6.96 3.56
C ASN A 602 -7.44 7.30 2.07
N TYR A 603 -8.43 6.67 1.41
CA TYR A 603 -8.91 7.16 0.12
C TYR A 603 -9.71 8.45 0.35
N ASN A 604 -8.99 9.56 0.33
CA ASN A 604 -9.47 10.92 0.62
C ASN A 604 -9.32 11.77 -0.64
N THR A 605 -10.39 11.92 -1.42
CA THR A 605 -10.36 12.70 -2.66
C THR A 605 -11.77 13.06 -3.13
N THR A 606 -11.87 14.00 -4.06
CA THR A 606 -13.12 14.34 -4.75
C THR A 606 -13.08 13.77 -6.16
N VAL A 607 -14.04 12.91 -6.48
CA VAL A 607 -14.19 12.30 -7.80
C VAL A 607 -15.11 13.18 -8.66
N THR A 608 -14.50 13.95 -9.55
CA THR A 608 -15.22 14.90 -10.44
C THR A 608 -15.69 14.28 -11.75
N ASP A 609 -15.04 13.22 -12.24
CA ASP A 609 -15.55 12.38 -13.35
C ASP A 609 -16.60 11.41 -12.78
N SER A 610 -17.68 11.99 -12.24
CA SER A 610 -18.85 11.31 -11.71
C SER A 610 -20.12 11.99 -12.19
N SER A 611 -21.04 11.23 -12.78
CA SER A 611 -22.28 11.77 -13.32
C SER A 611 -23.42 10.78 -13.36
N LEU A 612 -24.65 11.31 -13.30
CA LEU A 612 -25.82 10.69 -13.89
C LEU A 612 -25.80 11.04 -15.38
N ALA A 613 -25.17 10.18 -16.17
CA ALA A 613 -24.96 10.38 -17.59
C ALA A 613 -26.22 10.01 -18.38
N PHE A 614 -26.66 10.88 -19.27
CA PHE A 614 -27.73 10.57 -20.21
C PHE A 614 -27.29 9.44 -21.16
N ASN A 615 -28.11 8.41 -21.31
CA ASN A 615 -27.79 7.21 -22.08
C ASN A 615 -29.02 6.70 -22.86
N ASP A 616 -29.78 7.61 -23.45
CA ASP A 616 -30.95 7.30 -24.27
C ASP A 616 -30.76 7.76 -25.72
N SER A 617 -31.80 7.62 -26.53
CA SER A 617 -31.82 8.02 -27.94
C SER A 617 -31.43 9.48 -28.18
N THR A 618 -30.82 9.74 -29.33
CA THR A 618 -30.53 11.11 -29.80
C THR A 618 -31.79 11.88 -30.20
N SER A 619 -32.94 11.23 -30.32
CA SER A 619 -34.24 11.86 -30.59
C SER A 619 -34.81 12.61 -29.39
N CYS A 620 -34.26 12.43 -28.19
CA CYS A 620 -34.78 13.07 -26.97
C CYS A 620 -34.47 14.55 -26.96
N SER A 621 -35.44 15.36 -26.52
CA SER A 621 -35.35 16.81 -26.53
C SER A 621 -34.33 17.33 -25.49
N LEU A 622 -34.28 16.70 -24.31
CA LEU A 622 -33.30 17.01 -23.25
C LEU A 622 -32.30 15.86 -23.10
N LYS A 623 -31.00 16.19 -23.03
CA LYS A 623 -29.89 15.22 -23.02
C LYS A 623 -28.86 15.52 -21.92
N ASP A 624 -29.25 16.34 -20.94
CA ASP A 624 -28.34 16.82 -19.92
C ASP A 624 -27.85 15.66 -19.05
N SER A 625 -26.54 15.64 -18.82
CA SER A 625 -25.90 14.77 -17.84
C SER A 625 -25.60 15.60 -16.59
N TYR A 626 -25.89 15.05 -15.42
CA TYR A 626 -25.78 15.79 -14.17
C TYR A 626 -24.51 15.36 -13.42
N PRO A 627 -23.56 16.26 -13.13
CA PRO A 627 -22.37 15.92 -12.36
C PRO A 627 -22.75 15.60 -10.90
N LEU A 628 -22.15 14.57 -10.34
CA LEU A 628 -22.40 14.13 -8.95
C LEU A 628 -21.37 14.69 -7.98
N ASN A 629 -20.10 14.82 -8.40
CA ASN A 629 -18.96 15.34 -7.65
C ASN A 629 -18.89 14.75 -6.23
N ILE A 630 -18.46 13.50 -6.11
CA ILE A 630 -18.49 12.77 -4.83
C ILE A 630 -17.19 12.95 -4.06
N ASP A 631 -17.31 13.43 -2.83
CA ASP A 631 -16.17 13.57 -1.90
C ASP A 631 -16.04 12.28 -1.09
N PHE A 632 -14.84 11.72 -1.03
CA PHE A 632 -14.55 10.52 -0.26
C PHE A 632 -13.70 10.84 0.97
N ILE A 633 -14.08 10.24 2.09
CA ILE A 633 -13.29 10.21 3.32
C ILE A 633 -13.11 8.75 3.73
N SER A 634 -11.86 8.28 3.71
CA SER A 634 -11.49 6.88 3.97
C SER A 634 -12.38 5.89 3.22
N GLY A 635 -12.56 6.15 1.92
CA GLY A 635 -13.33 5.28 1.03
C GLY A 635 -14.85 5.39 1.15
N ASN A 636 -15.38 6.19 2.07
CA ASN A 636 -16.82 6.45 2.15
C ASN A 636 -17.15 7.77 1.43
N GLY A 637 -18.01 7.69 0.42
CA GLY A 637 -18.45 8.84 -0.36
C GLY A 637 -19.54 9.63 0.36
N THR A 638 -19.56 10.95 0.17
CA THR A 638 -20.65 11.81 0.63
C THR A 638 -21.94 11.42 -0.10
N PRO A 639 -23.05 11.18 0.62
CA PRO A 639 -24.33 10.90 0.00
C PRO A 639 -24.74 12.02 -0.97
N LYS A 640 -25.25 11.65 -2.15
CA LYS A 640 -25.75 12.60 -3.16
C LYS A 640 -27.22 12.40 -3.44
N GLU A 641 -27.92 13.49 -3.72
CA GLU A 641 -29.27 13.43 -4.26
C GLU A 641 -29.22 12.90 -5.70
N LEU A 642 -30.02 11.89 -5.99
CA LEU A 642 -30.24 11.35 -7.32
C LEU A 642 -31.65 11.74 -7.75
N LYS A 643 -31.76 12.57 -8.78
CA LYS A 643 -33.04 13.05 -9.32
C LYS A 643 -32.88 13.40 -10.80
N SER A 644 -33.88 13.08 -11.60
CA SER A 644 -34.07 13.65 -12.94
C SER A 644 -35.49 14.19 -13.05
N ALA A 645 -35.64 15.44 -13.49
CA ALA A 645 -36.96 16.06 -13.66
C ALA A 645 -37.73 15.46 -14.85
N ASN A 646 -37.03 14.83 -15.79
CA ASN A 646 -37.61 14.34 -17.04
C ASN A 646 -37.51 12.80 -17.14
N SER A 647 -38.25 12.22 -18.08
CA SER A 647 -38.15 10.80 -18.43
C SER A 647 -36.90 10.53 -19.27
N GLY A 648 -36.43 9.29 -19.28
CA GLY A 648 -35.25 8.91 -20.08
C GLY A 648 -34.37 7.85 -19.42
N LYS A 649 -33.48 7.25 -20.23
CA LYS A 649 -32.43 6.33 -19.76
C LYS A 649 -31.18 7.09 -19.37
N TYR A 650 -30.61 6.70 -18.24
CA TYR A 650 -29.39 7.25 -17.68
C TYR A 650 -28.50 6.14 -17.14
N LYS A 651 -27.21 6.45 -16.98
CA LYS A 651 -26.22 5.61 -16.33
C LYS A 651 -25.51 6.38 -15.23
N ILE A 652 -25.36 5.78 -14.05
CA ILE A 652 -24.46 6.34 -13.04
C ILE A 652 -23.05 5.84 -13.34
N LYS A 653 -22.16 6.79 -13.66
CA LYS A 653 -20.77 6.52 -14.00
C LYS A 653 -19.85 7.28 -13.07
N LEU A 654 -18.87 6.58 -12.52
CA LEU A 654 -17.81 7.15 -11.69
C LEU A 654 -16.46 6.65 -12.18
N LYS A 655 -15.50 7.57 -12.24
CA LYS A 655 -14.13 7.27 -12.61
C LYS A 655 -13.14 8.18 -11.90
N ASP A 656 -12.06 7.62 -11.38
CA ASP A 656 -10.92 8.38 -10.86
C ASP A 656 -9.65 7.91 -11.57
N LYS A 657 -9.04 8.81 -12.33
CA LYS A 657 -7.78 8.61 -13.06
C LYS A 657 -6.60 9.34 -12.41
N ALA A 658 -6.88 10.19 -11.42
CA ALA A 658 -5.88 11.07 -10.83
C ALA A 658 -5.14 10.38 -9.67
N TRP A 659 -5.77 9.41 -9.01
CA TRP A 659 -5.17 8.72 -7.86
C TRP A 659 -3.85 8.00 -8.19
N THR A 660 -3.77 7.39 -9.37
CA THR A 660 -2.63 6.57 -9.83
C THR A 660 -1.69 7.33 -10.75
N GLN A 661 -1.74 8.67 -10.75
CA GLN A 661 -1.00 9.48 -11.72
C GLN A 661 0.52 9.25 -11.68
N ILE A 662 1.09 8.89 -10.52
CA ILE A 662 2.51 8.57 -10.39
C ILE A 662 2.93 7.39 -11.28
N ASP A 663 2.03 6.45 -11.51
CA ASP A 663 2.23 5.23 -12.30
C ASP A 663 1.84 5.40 -13.78
N SER A 664 1.40 6.59 -14.19
CA SER A 664 0.89 6.84 -15.55
C SER A 664 1.92 6.61 -16.66
N ALA A 665 3.21 6.56 -16.32
CA ALA A 665 4.33 6.26 -17.20
C ALA A 665 4.73 4.77 -17.21
N GLY A 666 3.75 3.86 -17.24
CA GLY A 666 3.99 2.42 -17.42
C GLY A 666 3.94 1.56 -16.15
N GLY A 667 3.57 2.13 -15.01
CA GLY A 667 3.30 1.39 -13.76
C GLY A 667 1.89 0.79 -13.68
N CYS A 668 1.01 1.12 -14.64
CA CYS A 668 -0.35 0.58 -14.76
C CYS A 668 -0.85 0.57 -16.22
N ILE A 669 -1.94 -0.17 -16.48
CA ILE A 669 -2.61 -0.20 -17.80
C ILE A 669 -3.48 1.05 -17.94
N ALA A 670 -3.08 1.95 -18.86
CA ALA A 670 -3.82 3.17 -19.13
C ALA A 670 -5.27 2.90 -19.59
N ASN A 671 -6.20 3.75 -19.14
CA ASN A 671 -7.63 3.67 -19.47
C ASN A 671 -8.33 2.34 -19.11
N SER A 672 -7.78 1.61 -18.14
CA SER A 672 -8.31 0.32 -17.69
C SER A 672 -8.65 0.37 -16.20
N SER A 673 -9.74 -0.30 -15.82
CA SER A 673 -10.10 -0.58 -14.42
C SER A 673 -9.73 -2.01 -14.00
N LEU A 674 -9.00 -2.75 -14.84
CA LEU A 674 -8.61 -4.15 -14.58
C LEU A 674 -7.91 -4.30 -13.23
N ILE A 675 -8.34 -5.28 -12.47
CA ILE A 675 -7.67 -5.70 -11.23
C ILE A 675 -6.89 -6.96 -11.58
N SER A 676 -5.56 -6.88 -11.54
CA SER A 676 -4.73 -8.05 -11.75
C SER A 676 -4.77 -8.96 -10.52
N ALA A 677 -4.75 -10.28 -10.76
CA ALA A 677 -4.77 -11.29 -9.71
C ALA A 677 -3.40 -11.48 -9.02
N ASN A 678 -2.32 -10.97 -9.62
CA ASN A 678 -0.95 -11.10 -9.12
C ASN A 678 -0.29 -9.71 -9.05
N GLY A 679 0.33 -9.37 -7.91
CA GLY A 679 1.01 -8.08 -7.67
C GLY A 679 2.15 -7.75 -8.64
N ASN A 680 2.71 -8.76 -9.31
CA ASN A 680 3.76 -8.62 -10.34
C ASN A 680 3.22 -8.39 -11.76
N THR A 681 1.90 -8.24 -11.92
CA THR A 681 1.24 -7.97 -13.20
C THR A 681 0.49 -6.66 -13.14
N LEU A 682 0.52 -5.89 -14.23
CA LEU A 682 -0.07 -4.55 -14.28
C LEU A 682 -1.58 -4.61 -13.98
N SER A 683 -2.01 -3.82 -13.00
CA SER A 683 -3.42 -3.43 -12.84
C SER A 683 -3.70 -2.19 -13.67
N GLY A 684 -4.99 -1.93 -13.93
CA GLY A 684 -5.45 -0.72 -14.59
C GLY A 684 -5.25 0.52 -13.72
N CYS A 685 -4.99 1.66 -14.35
CA CYS A 685 -4.80 2.94 -13.66
C CYS A 685 -6.11 3.49 -13.06
N ASP A 686 -7.26 3.15 -13.65
CA ASP A 686 -8.52 3.79 -13.31
C ASP A 686 -9.25 3.08 -12.16
N ILE A 687 -9.79 3.86 -11.22
CA ILE A 687 -10.82 3.38 -10.29
C ILE A 687 -12.17 3.67 -10.95
N SER A 688 -13.08 2.69 -11.05
CA SER A 688 -14.36 2.90 -11.73
C SER A 688 -15.52 2.18 -11.04
N SER A 689 -16.75 2.61 -11.35
CA SER A 689 -18.00 1.89 -11.02
C SER A 689 -18.27 0.68 -11.93
N ASP A 690 -17.59 0.59 -13.09
CA ASP A 690 -17.55 -0.61 -13.95
C ASP A 690 -16.19 -1.31 -13.80
N PHE A 691 -16.18 -2.41 -13.04
CA PHE A 691 -14.98 -3.18 -12.72
C PHE A 691 -15.33 -4.62 -12.32
N LEU A 692 -14.33 -5.50 -12.36
CA LEU A 692 -14.42 -6.88 -11.90
C LEU A 692 -13.57 -7.04 -10.64
N ASN A 693 -14.16 -7.51 -9.54
CA ASN A 693 -13.44 -7.81 -8.32
C ASN A 693 -13.88 -9.16 -7.75
N ASN A 694 -12.94 -10.10 -7.55
CA ASN A 694 -13.20 -11.44 -7.00
C ASN A 694 -14.40 -12.17 -7.64
N ASN A 695 -14.47 -12.18 -8.98
CA ASN A 695 -15.56 -12.77 -9.78
C ASN A 695 -16.94 -12.07 -9.64
N VAL A 696 -17.04 -10.98 -8.88
CA VAL A 696 -18.23 -10.12 -8.86
C VAL A 696 -18.04 -9.00 -9.89
N THR A 697 -18.94 -8.95 -10.86
CA THR A 697 -18.94 -7.90 -11.89
C THR A 697 -19.79 -6.74 -11.42
N TYR A 698 -19.18 -5.56 -11.33
CA TYR A 698 -19.86 -4.31 -11.08
C TYR A 698 -19.98 -3.54 -12.40
N LYS A 699 -21.15 -2.97 -12.68
CA LYS A 699 -21.45 -2.23 -13.91
C LYS A 699 -22.05 -0.87 -13.61
N ASP A 700 -21.76 0.12 -14.45
CA ASP A 700 -22.46 1.40 -14.39
C ASP A 700 -23.98 1.19 -14.35
N ASN A 701 -24.65 1.73 -13.33
CA ASN A 701 -26.05 1.42 -13.04
C ASN A 701 -26.97 2.00 -14.11
N ASP A 702 -27.64 1.13 -14.88
CA ASP A 702 -28.73 1.51 -15.79
C ASP A 702 -29.99 1.91 -15.03
N ILE A 703 -30.47 3.13 -15.29
CA ILE A 703 -31.65 3.73 -14.67
C ILE A 703 -32.56 4.26 -15.76
N THR A 704 -33.86 4.04 -15.64
CA THR A 704 -34.86 4.67 -16.50
C THR A 704 -35.85 5.45 -15.66
N PHE A 705 -36.03 6.73 -15.97
CA PHE A 705 -37.01 7.59 -15.31
C PHE A 705 -38.32 7.61 -16.09
N TYR A 706 -39.45 7.42 -15.41
CA TYR A 706 -40.81 7.44 -15.97
C TYR A 706 -41.69 8.53 -15.33
N PRO A 707 -42.74 9.00 -16.02
CA PRO A 707 -43.69 9.96 -15.46
C PRO A 707 -44.35 9.41 -14.19
N TYR A 708 -44.75 10.31 -13.29
CA TYR A 708 -45.47 9.96 -12.07
C TYR A 708 -46.98 9.85 -12.31
N LYS A 709 -47.54 10.70 -13.17
CA LYS A 709 -48.99 10.77 -13.44
C LYS A 709 -49.28 11.38 -14.80
N PHE A 710 -50.53 11.30 -15.22
CA PHE A 710 -51.04 12.01 -16.40
C PHE A 710 -52.01 13.13 -16.00
N ASP A 711 -51.91 14.26 -16.67
CA ASP A 711 -52.89 15.34 -16.61
C ASP A 711 -53.80 15.28 -17.85
N ALA A 712 -55.08 15.07 -17.62
CA ALA A 712 -56.14 15.05 -18.63
C ALA A 712 -57.21 16.12 -18.37
N SER A 713 -56.92 17.11 -17.52
CA SER A 713 -57.91 18.07 -17.02
C SER A 713 -58.53 18.96 -18.11
N ASN A 714 -57.81 19.15 -19.22
CA ASN A 714 -58.22 20.02 -20.33
C ASN A 714 -59.17 19.36 -21.34
N PHE A 715 -59.55 18.10 -21.15
CA PHE A 715 -60.53 17.44 -22.01
C PHE A 715 -61.89 18.09 -21.89
N ASN A 716 -62.50 18.38 -23.05
CA ASN A 716 -63.84 18.92 -23.19
C ASN A 716 -64.69 18.01 -24.08
N ALA A 717 -66.00 18.02 -23.87
CA ALA A 717 -66.96 17.25 -24.64
C ALA A 717 -68.06 18.18 -25.18
N ILE A 718 -68.05 18.41 -26.49
CA ILE A 718 -68.95 19.35 -27.19
C ILE A 718 -69.53 18.72 -28.46
N ASN A 719 -70.58 19.31 -29.01
CA ASN A 719 -71.09 18.87 -30.31
C ASN A 719 -70.15 19.39 -31.42
N GLU A 720 -69.69 18.50 -32.31
CA GLU A 720 -68.71 18.82 -33.37
C GLU A 720 -69.25 19.84 -34.38
N ASN A 721 -70.55 19.83 -34.63
CA ASN A 721 -71.22 20.79 -35.51
C ASN A 721 -71.28 22.22 -34.94
N GLY A 722 -70.88 22.43 -33.67
CA GLY A 722 -70.91 23.73 -33.02
C GLY A 722 -72.33 24.22 -32.68
N SER A 723 -73.28 23.30 -32.50
CA SER A 723 -74.65 23.67 -32.15
C SER A 723 -74.76 24.47 -30.84
N THR A 724 -75.72 25.39 -30.79
CA THR A 724 -76.03 26.19 -29.59
C THR A 724 -76.77 25.37 -28.54
N HIS A 725 -77.53 24.37 -28.97
CA HIS A 725 -78.03 23.32 -28.08
C HIS A 725 -76.91 22.33 -27.76
N SER A 726 -76.90 21.85 -26.52
CA SER A 726 -75.85 20.96 -26.00
C SER A 726 -76.42 19.66 -25.44
N ASP A 727 -77.72 19.44 -25.56
CA ASP A 727 -78.45 18.33 -24.96
C ASP A 727 -78.74 17.20 -25.96
N PHE A 728 -78.60 17.43 -27.28
CA PHE A 728 -78.87 16.41 -28.28
C PHE A 728 -77.96 16.44 -29.52
N LEU A 729 -78.01 15.34 -30.28
CA LEU A 729 -77.39 15.14 -31.60
C LEU A 729 -78.33 14.26 -32.45
N TYR A 730 -78.22 14.36 -33.77
CA TYR A 730 -78.87 13.38 -34.66
C TYR A 730 -77.97 12.17 -34.90
N MET A 731 -78.59 10.99 -35.01
CA MET A 731 -77.87 9.74 -35.30
C MET A 731 -77.19 9.82 -36.66
N ASN A 732 -75.91 9.47 -36.70
CA ASN A 732 -75.05 9.63 -37.87
C ASN A 732 -73.93 8.58 -37.86
N ASP A 733 -73.42 8.23 -39.04
CA ASP A 733 -72.20 7.43 -39.15
C ASP A 733 -70.97 8.34 -39.26
N VAL A 734 -70.20 8.43 -38.17
CA VAL A 734 -69.01 9.32 -38.12
C VAL A 734 -67.87 8.88 -39.03
N SER A 735 -67.93 7.67 -39.60
CA SER A 735 -66.97 7.22 -40.61
C SER A 735 -67.21 7.88 -41.98
N VAL A 736 -68.45 8.34 -42.22
CA VAL A 736 -68.87 8.99 -43.47
C VAL A 736 -68.83 10.52 -43.34
N ASP A 737 -69.39 11.08 -42.27
CA ASP A 737 -69.37 12.52 -41.99
C ASP A 737 -69.15 12.79 -40.50
N GLU A 738 -68.14 13.58 -40.17
CA GLU A 738 -67.75 13.87 -38.79
C GLU A 738 -68.58 14.98 -38.12
N LYS A 739 -69.29 15.81 -38.89
CA LYS A 739 -69.91 17.04 -38.39
C LYS A 739 -70.97 16.77 -37.33
N MET A 740 -71.77 15.71 -37.52
CA MET A 740 -72.77 15.31 -36.54
C MET A 740 -72.18 14.25 -35.63
N ALA A 741 -71.45 14.68 -34.60
CA ALA A 741 -70.81 13.83 -33.62
C ALA A 741 -70.61 14.54 -32.27
N LEU A 742 -70.47 13.77 -31.21
CA LEU A 742 -69.94 14.21 -29.92
C LEU A 742 -68.41 14.23 -30.01
N ASN A 743 -67.82 15.41 -29.95
CA ASN A 743 -66.37 15.62 -29.93
C ASN A 743 -65.87 15.68 -28.49
N ILE A 744 -65.10 14.68 -28.10
CA ILE A 744 -64.34 14.64 -26.86
C ILE A 744 -62.87 14.88 -27.22
N SER A 745 -62.35 16.06 -26.91
CA SER A 745 -60.99 16.45 -27.28
C SER A 745 -60.24 17.15 -26.15
N GLY A 746 -58.92 16.94 -26.12
CA GLY A 746 -58.03 17.49 -25.10
C GLY A 746 -56.60 17.02 -25.30
N LYS A 747 -55.76 17.29 -24.29
CA LYS A 747 -54.38 16.78 -24.23
C LYS A 747 -54.22 15.88 -23.02
N VAL A 748 -53.50 14.78 -23.22
CA VAL A 748 -52.91 14.05 -22.11
C VAL A 748 -51.47 14.53 -21.96
N ILE A 749 -51.10 14.99 -20.76
CA ILE A 749 -49.76 15.51 -20.46
C ILE A 749 -49.11 14.62 -19.40
N ALA A 750 -47.95 14.05 -19.72
CA ALA A 750 -47.15 13.25 -18.80
C ALA A 750 -46.43 14.17 -17.80
N LYS A 751 -46.73 14.00 -16.51
CA LYS A 751 -46.21 14.84 -15.41
C LYS A 751 -45.25 14.07 -14.52
N ASN A 752 -44.19 14.74 -14.07
CA ASN A 752 -43.29 14.23 -13.05
C ASN A 752 -43.91 14.36 -11.64
N TYR A 753 -43.21 13.89 -10.62
CA TYR A 753 -43.64 13.95 -9.22
C TYR A 753 -43.90 15.39 -8.72
N GLU A 754 -43.17 16.37 -9.25
CA GLU A 754 -43.30 17.81 -8.94
C GLU A 754 -44.30 18.54 -9.84
N ASN A 755 -45.12 17.80 -10.60
CA ASN A 755 -46.18 18.32 -11.48
C ASN A 755 -45.69 19.10 -12.73
N GLU A 756 -44.43 18.94 -13.11
CA GLU A 756 -43.86 19.50 -14.34
C GLU A 756 -44.01 18.52 -15.50
N THR A 757 -44.01 19.02 -16.74
CA THR A 757 -44.14 18.16 -17.94
C THR A 757 -42.85 17.40 -18.22
N THR A 758 -42.97 16.08 -18.44
CA THR A 758 -41.85 15.20 -18.84
C THR A 758 -41.66 15.20 -20.36
N THR A 759 -40.98 16.22 -20.89
CA THR A 759 -40.76 16.40 -22.34
C THR A 759 -40.13 15.18 -23.03
N ASN A 760 -39.28 14.41 -22.36
CA ASN A 760 -38.64 13.24 -22.95
C ASN A 760 -39.53 12.01 -22.98
N PHE A 761 -40.73 12.01 -22.40
CA PHE A 761 -41.70 10.93 -22.60
C PHE A 761 -42.29 11.07 -24.02
N THR A 762 -41.52 10.68 -25.03
CA THR A 762 -41.78 10.92 -26.46
C THR A 762 -41.21 9.78 -27.29
N ALA A 763 -41.68 9.63 -28.53
CA ALA A 763 -41.22 8.57 -29.43
C ALA A 763 -39.68 8.43 -29.49
N GLY A 764 -39.20 7.25 -29.10
CA GLY A 764 -37.78 6.89 -29.09
C GLY A 764 -37.06 7.20 -27.77
N CYS A 765 -37.75 7.70 -26.75
CA CYS A 765 -37.16 8.16 -25.50
C CYS A 765 -37.90 7.61 -24.28
N SER A 766 -37.49 6.43 -23.81
CA SER A 766 -38.04 5.78 -22.61
C SER A 766 -39.56 5.87 -22.44
N ASN A 767 -40.28 5.82 -23.55
CA ASN A 767 -41.70 6.01 -23.58
C ASN A 767 -42.39 4.70 -23.91
N GLU A 768 -43.60 4.56 -23.41
CA GLU A 768 -44.37 3.32 -23.56
C GLU A 768 -45.83 3.67 -23.80
N ASP A 769 -46.63 2.65 -24.12
CA ASP A 769 -48.01 2.84 -24.54
C ASP A 769 -48.87 3.43 -23.41
N VAL A 770 -49.80 4.30 -23.78
CA VAL A 770 -50.76 4.94 -22.87
C VAL A 770 -52.15 4.50 -23.24
N THR A 771 -52.90 3.99 -22.26
CA THR A 771 -54.31 3.61 -22.45
C THR A 771 -55.22 4.71 -21.96
N ILE A 772 -56.20 5.09 -22.78
CA ILE A 772 -57.26 6.05 -22.44
C ILE A 772 -58.59 5.30 -22.44
N LYS A 773 -59.34 5.38 -21.35
CA LYS A 773 -60.63 4.70 -21.17
C LYS A 773 -61.73 5.70 -20.91
N LEU A 774 -62.75 5.73 -21.77
CA LEU A 774 -63.94 6.57 -21.58
C LEU A 774 -65.00 5.82 -20.77
N LYS A 775 -65.39 6.36 -19.62
CA LYS A 775 -66.50 5.87 -18.79
C LYS A 775 -67.79 6.63 -19.09
N TYR A 776 -68.87 5.90 -19.34
CA TYR A 776 -70.19 6.45 -19.68
C TYR A 776 -71.34 5.57 -19.18
N SER A 777 -72.51 6.17 -19.04
CA SER A 777 -73.79 5.48 -18.82
C SER A 777 -74.81 5.94 -19.85
N GLY A 778 -75.77 5.13 -20.23
CA GLY A 778 -76.84 5.51 -21.14
C GLY A 778 -78.16 4.82 -20.85
N GLU A 779 -79.21 5.29 -21.51
CA GLU A 779 -80.58 4.79 -21.41
C GLU A 779 -81.18 4.72 -22.81
N SER A 780 -81.80 3.59 -23.15
CA SER A 780 -82.59 3.40 -24.36
C SER A 780 -83.94 2.77 -24.02
N ASP A 781 -84.77 2.52 -25.03
CA ASP A 781 -86.06 1.83 -24.86
C ASP A 781 -85.90 0.34 -24.47
N ALA A 782 -84.67 -0.19 -24.51
CA ALA A 782 -84.27 -1.51 -24.03
C ALA A 782 -83.83 -1.50 -22.55
N GLY A 783 -83.47 -0.34 -21.98
CA GLY A 783 -83.00 -0.20 -20.60
C GLY A 783 -81.71 0.63 -20.46
N VAL A 784 -81.08 0.54 -19.29
CA VAL A 784 -79.83 1.25 -18.95
C VAL A 784 -78.62 0.45 -19.44
N PHE A 785 -77.59 1.14 -19.94
CA PHE A 785 -76.33 0.56 -20.39
C PHE A 785 -75.12 1.41 -19.99
N GLY A 786 -73.90 0.91 -20.17
CA GLY A 786 -72.66 1.64 -19.88
C GLY A 786 -71.58 0.79 -19.21
N ASN A 787 -70.40 1.36 -19.04
CA ASN A 787 -69.20 0.65 -18.52
C ASN A 787 -68.77 1.09 -17.11
N VAL A 788 -69.62 1.83 -16.39
CA VAL A 788 -69.28 2.40 -15.07
C VAL A 788 -69.63 1.44 -13.91
N ASN A 789 -70.47 0.41 -14.15
CA ASN A 789 -71.02 -0.50 -13.14
C ASN A 789 -70.93 -2.01 -13.50
N GLY A 790 -70.02 -2.42 -14.39
CA GLY A 790 -69.84 -3.85 -14.70
C GLY A 790 -70.91 -4.50 -15.59
N THR A 791 -71.85 -3.73 -16.14
CA THR A 791 -72.69 -4.17 -17.26
C THR A 791 -71.77 -4.41 -18.47
N THR A 792 -71.51 -5.68 -18.79
CA THR A 792 -70.75 -6.04 -19.98
C THR A 792 -71.46 -5.54 -21.24
N ILE A 793 -70.70 -4.99 -22.20
CA ILE A 793 -71.17 -4.55 -23.53
C ILE A 793 -72.10 -5.58 -24.21
N ALA A 794 -71.92 -6.86 -23.88
CA ALA A 794 -72.72 -7.98 -24.34
C ALA A 794 -74.23 -7.90 -24.03
N GLU A 795 -74.67 -7.11 -23.04
CA GLU A 795 -76.09 -7.01 -22.66
C GLU A 795 -76.88 -5.96 -23.48
N VAL A 796 -76.20 -5.02 -24.15
CA VAL A 796 -76.85 -4.01 -25.04
C VAL A 796 -77.27 -4.63 -26.39
N ILE A 797 -76.81 -5.85 -26.68
CA ILE A 797 -76.91 -6.52 -27.99
C ILE A 797 -78.28 -7.18 -28.24
N LYS A 798 -79.25 -7.23 -27.30
CA LYS A 798 -80.37 -8.18 -27.44
C LYS A 798 -81.83 -7.75 -27.29
N SER A 799 -82.22 -6.47 -27.25
CA SER A 799 -83.66 -6.18 -27.27
C SER A 799 -84.07 -4.81 -27.81
N ILE A 800 -84.14 -4.69 -29.13
CA ILE A 800 -85.14 -3.83 -29.79
C ILE A 800 -85.90 -4.74 -30.77
N LYS A 801 -87.24 -4.59 -30.86
CA LYS A 801 -88.08 -5.44 -31.71
C LYS A 801 -87.53 -5.45 -33.15
N LYS A 802 -87.24 -6.66 -33.67
CA LYS A 802 -86.59 -6.93 -34.97
C LYS A 802 -85.20 -6.28 -35.12
N SER A 803 -84.17 -6.99 -34.64
CA SER A 803 -82.83 -7.06 -35.27
C SER A 803 -82.03 -5.77 -35.59
N THR A 804 -82.34 -4.61 -35.03
CA THR A 804 -81.46 -3.43 -35.15
C THR A 804 -80.55 -3.32 -33.93
N LEU A 805 -79.25 -3.58 -34.11
CA LEU A 805 -78.21 -3.41 -33.09
C LEU A 805 -77.89 -1.91 -32.93
N LEU A 806 -77.83 -1.39 -31.70
CA LEU A 806 -77.23 -0.08 -31.43
C LEU A 806 -75.74 -0.16 -31.76
N TYR A 807 -75.34 0.40 -32.89
CA TYR A 807 -73.96 0.44 -33.34
C TYR A 807 -73.41 1.84 -33.08
N PHE A 808 -72.42 1.98 -32.19
CA PHE A 808 -71.73 3.25 -32.04
C PHE A 808 -70.63 3.33 -33.09
N THR A 809 -70.60 4.45 -33.81
CA THR A 809 -69.51 4.78 -34.72
C THR A 809 -68.60 5.76 -34.00
N ASN A 810 -67.31 5.49 -34.02
CA ASN A 810 -66.30 6.37 -33.46
C ASN A 810 -65.15 6.59 -34.43
N LYS A 811 -64.52 7.76 -34.32
CA LYS A 811 -63.29 8.09 -35.03
C LYS A 811 -62.38 8.84 -34.08
N TYR A 812 -61.12 8.43 -33.99
CA TYR A 812 -60.17 9.12 -33.14
C TYR A 812 -58.91 9.53 -33.90
N THR A 813 -58.37 10.67 -33.48
CA THR A 813 -57.14 11.25 -33.99
C THR A 813 -56.19 11.47 -32.82
N ILE A 814 -54.98 10.95 -32.93
CA ILE A 814 -53.90 11.13 -31.94
C ILE A 814 -52.77 11.87 -32.65
N ASN A 815 -52.38 13.06 -32.18
CA ASN A 815 -51.28 13.84 -32.75
C ASN A 815 -51.31 13.91 -34.29
N SER A 816 -52.51 14.11 -34.86
CA SER A 816 -52.81 14.17 -36.30
C SER A 816 -52.80 12.85 -37.08
N LYS A 817 -52.54 11.70 -36.43
CA LYS A 817 -52.75 10.38 -37.03
C LYS A 817 -54.18 9.90 -36.74
N VAL A 818 -54.89 9.54 -37.80
CA VAL A 818 -56.24 8.97 -37.72
C VAL A 818 -56.10 7.45 -37.62
N SER A 819 -56.70 6.86 -36.59
CA SER A 819 -56.86 5.41 -36.48
C SER A 819 -58.35 5.06 -36.51
N THR A 820 -58.73 4.12 -37.36
CA THR A 820 -60.10 3.61 -37.44
C THR A 820 -60.15 2.27 -36.71
N GLN A 821 -60.94 2.20 -35.65
CA GLN A 821 -61.34 0.92 -35.08
C GLN A 821 -62.78 0.64 -35.49
N ASN A 822 -63.04 -0.54 -36.04
CA ASN A 822 -64.39 -1.01 -36.28
C ASN A 822 -64.93 -1.62 -34.98
N GLY A 823 -65.93 -0.96 -34.37
CA GLY A 823 -66.64 -1.45 -33.19
C GLY A 823 -66.43 -0.60 -31.93
N LEU A 824 -67.30 -0.87 -30.96
CA LEU A 824 -67.51 -0.21 -29.66
C LEU A 824 -66.31 -0.27 -28.68
N SER A 825 -65.08 0.02 -29.12
CA SER A 825 -63.95 0.11 -28.19
C SER A 825 -63.96 1.46 -27.47
N THR A 826 -64.13 1.42 -26.16
CA THR A 826 -64.01 2.57 -25.24
C THR A 826 -62.58 2.80 -24.76
N ASP A 827 -61.69 1.87 -25.11
CA ASP A 827 -60.31 1.81 -24.69
C ASP A 827 -59.44 2.14 -25.92
N ILE A 828 -58.72 3.26 -25.86
CA ILE A 828 -57.81 3.72 -26.90
C ILE A 828 -56.39 3.50 -26.39
N VAL A 829 -55.62 2.71 -27.13
CA VAL A 829 -54.18 2.58 -26.91
C VAL A 829 -53.48 3.61 -27.78
N VAL A 830 -52.85 4.58 -27.13
CA VAL A 830 -51.89 5.50 -27.74
C VAL A 830 -50.54 4.80 -27.74
N ASN A 831 -50.08 4.42 -28.94
CA ASN A 831 -48.78 3.77 -29.07
C ASN A 831 -47.66 4.75 -28.69
N ALA A 832 -46.58 4.23 -28.12
CA ALA A 832 -45.41 5.00 -27.75
C ALA A 832 -44.92 5.90 -28.90
N GLU A 833 -44.90 5.41 -30.15
CA GLU A 833 -44.44 6.19 -31.31
C GLU A 833 -45.25 7.45 -31.62
N ASP A 834 -46.47 7.56 -31.08
CA ASP A 834 -47.36 8.68 -31.33
C ASP A 834 -47.24 9.80 -30.28
N ILE A 835 -46.52 9.56 -29.19
CA ILE A 835 -46.35 10.52 -28.09
C ILE A 835 -45.28 11.55 -28.45
N LYS A 836 -45.57 12.84 -28.25
CA LYS A 836 -44.67 13.95 -28.61
C LYS A 836 -44.43 14.88 -27.44
N ASN A 837 -43.18 14.99 -27.01
CA ASN A 837 -42.77 15.93 -25.97
C ASN A 837 -43.53 15.78 -24.64
N GLY A 838 -43.90 14.56 -24.25
CA GLY A 838 -44.73 14.32 -23.06
C GLY A 838 -46.19 14.73 -23.22
N GLU A 839 -46.62 15.12 -24.43
CA GLU A 839 -47.99 15.50 -24.74
C GLU A 839 -48.60 14.60 -25.83
N MET A 840 -49.91 14.36 -25.68
CA MET A 840 -50.73 13.64 -26.64
C MET A 840 -52.00 14.44 -26.89
N ASP A 841 -52.13 15.03 -28.08
CA ASP A 841 -53.38 15.62 -28.57
C ASP A 841 -54.32 14.49 -28.96
N VAL A 842 -55.48 14.41 -28.32
CA VAL A 842 -56.47 13.35 -28.54
C VAL A 842 -57.79 14.00 -28.91
N LYS A 843 -58.36 13.60 -30.05
CA LYS A 843 -59.72 13.93 -30.48
C LYS A 843 -60.48 12.64 -30.72
N MET A 844 -61.61 12.48 -30.06
CA MET A 844 -62.53 11.35 -30.27
C MET A 844 -63.90 11.88 -30.68
N LEU A 845 -64.41 11.35 -31.78
CA LEU A 845 -65.75 11.62 -32.28
C LEU A 845 -66.62 10.40 -32.03
N TYR A 846 -67.79 10.60 -31.44
CA TYR A 846 -68.76 9.54 -31.16
C TYR A 846 -70.15 9.89 -31.70
N ASN A 847 -70.82 8.91 -32.31
CA ASN A 847 -72.26 8.96 -32.57
C ASN A 847 -72.83 7.54 -32.58
N ILE A 848 -74.16 7.41 -32.58
CA ILE A 848 -74.89 6.19 -32.85
C ILE A 848 -75.20 6.14 -34.34
N ALA A 849 -74.75 5.06 -34.98
CA ALA A 849 -74.96 4.82 -36.38
C ALA A 849 -76.44 4.73 -36.70
N ARG A 850 -76.78 5.34 -37.82
CA ARG A 850 -78.13 5.36 -38.32
C ARG A 850 -78.33 4.17 -39.27
N THR A 851 -79.31 3.31 -38.98
CA THR A 851 -79.72 2.22 -39.89
C THR A 851 -80.76 2.72 -40.88
N THR A 852 -80.68 2.25 -42.12
CA THR A 852 -81.65 2.61 -43.18
C THR A 852 -82.99 1.90 -43.02
N ASP A 853 -83.01 0.76 -42.34
CA ASP A 853 -84.13 -0.18 -42.41
C ASP A 853 -85.11 -0.08 -41.23
N ASP A 854 -84.72 0.56 -40.12
CA ASP A 854 -85.54 0.71 -38.92
C ASP A 854 -85.26 2.05 -38.21
N GLU A 855 -86.32 2.74 -37.77
CA GLU A 855 -86.20 3.90 -36.90
C GLU A 855 -85.87 3.54 -35.45
N ILE A 856 -84.95 4.29 -34.85
CA ILE A 856 -84.46 4.02 -33.49
C ILE A 856 -85.07 5.05 -32.51
N ASN A 857 -85.65 4.56 -31.41
CA ASN A 857 -86.11 5.42 -30.31
C ASN A 857 -84.95 6.25 -29.73
N PRO A 858 -85.22 7.41 -29.11
CA PRO A 858 -84.16 8.26 -28.59
C PRO A 858 -83.24 7.52 -27.59
N VAL A 859 -81.94 7.74 -27.69
CA VAL A 859 -80.93 7.12 -26.81
C VAL A 859 -80.18 8.21 -26.06
N LYS A 860 -80.15 8.13 -24.74
CA LYS A 860 -79.45 9.10 -23.89
C LYS A 860 -78.11 8.52 -23.45
N VAL A 861 -77.06 9.34 -23.50
CA VAL A 861 -75.71 8.97 -23.06
C VAL A 861 -75.15 10.09 -22.18
N ALA A 862 -74.73 9.74 -20.97
CA ALA A 862 -74.04 10.61 -20.03
C ALA A 862 -72.58 10.15 -19.88
N LEU A 863 -71.64 11.05 -20.17
CA LEU A 863 -70.22 10.81 -19.89
C LEU A 863 -69.97 10.91 -18.38
N LYS A 864 -69.07 10.07 -17.85
CA LYS A 864 -68.72 10.03 -16.42
C LYS A 864 -67.29 10.46 -16.19
N SER A 865 -66.33 9.74 -16.76
CA SER A 865 -64.92 10.12 -16.70
C SER A 865 -64.14 9.65 -17.91
N LEU A 866 -62.96 10.20 -18.09
CA LEU A 866 -61.93 9.69 -18.98
C LEU A 866 -60.72 9.39 -18.12
N ASP A 867 -60.32 8.12 -18.08
CA ASP A 867 -59.21 7.64 -17.28
C ASP A 867 -58.02 7.36 -18.20
N VAL A 868 -56.82 7.72 -17.76
CA VAL A 868 -55.56 7.55 -18.49
C VAL A 868 -54.61 6.74 -17.63
N SER A 869 -53.95 5.75 -18.21
CA SER A 869 -53.02 4.87 -17.50
C SER A 869 -51.91 4.34 -18.40
N SER A 870 -50.71 4.14 -17.87
CA SER A 870 -49.65 3.38 -18.54
C SER A 870 -49.02 2.37 -17.57
N PRO A 871 -49.60 1.16 -17.43
CA PRO A 871 -49.11 0.13 -16.51
C PRO A 871 -47.67 -0.28 -16.78
N THR A 872 -47.28 -0.28 -18.06
CA THR A 872 -45.94 -0.67 -18.45
C THR A 872 -44.93 0.36 -17.94
N SER A 873 -45.29 1.66 -17.88
CA SER A 873 -44.42 2.77 -17.43
C SER A 873 -44.26 2.84 -15.91
N SER A 874 -44.59 1.78 -15.18
CA SER A 874 -44.52 1.77 -13.72
C SER A 874 -43.09 2.01 -13.21
N SER A 875 -42.97 2.78 -12.13
CA SER A 875 -41.70 3.17 -11.53
C SER A 875 -41.75 3.20 -10.00
N THR A 876 -40.59 3.09 -9.35
CA THR A 876 -40.53 3.02 -7.89
C THR A 876 -40.37 4.41 -7.28
N SER A 877 -41.21 4.78 -6.32
CA SER A 877 -41.02 5.94 -5.43
C SER A 877 -41.75 5.73 -4.11
N ASP A 878 -41.29 6.34 -3.03
CA ASP A 878 -41.79 6.09 -1.66
C ASP A 878 -41.80 4.59 -1.31
N ASN A 879 -40.78 3.86 -1.75
CA ASN A 879 -40.64 2.41 -1.58
C ASN A 879 -41.80 1.57 -2.13
N THR A 880 -42.54 2.11 -3.11
CA THR A 880 -43.69 1.45 -3.73
C THR A 880 -43.63 1.57 -5.25
N LEU A 881 -44.19 0.58 -5.94
CA LEU A 881 -44.37 0.64 -7.38
C LEU A 881 -45.56 1.56 -7.69
N GLN A 882 -45.32 2.62 -8.44
CA GLN A 882 -46.29 3.61 -8.88
C GLN A 882 -46.58 3.42 -10.35
N GLU A 883 -47.87 3.43 -10.70
CA GLU A 883 -48.35 3.46 -12.07
C GLU A 883 -48.76 4.90 -12.42
N PRO A 884 -48.29 5.48 -13.53
CA PRO A 884 -48.76 6.79 -13.96
C PRO A 884 -50.21 6.71 -14.41
N ILE A 885 -51.08 7.34 -13.62
CA ILE A 885 -52.52 7.44 -13.86
C ILE A 885 -52.97 8.91 -13.95
N GLY A 886 -54.10 9.14 -14.61
CA GLY A 886 -54.75 10.46 -14.71
C GLY A 886 -56.24 10.29 -14.98
N SER A 887 -57.03 11.32 -14.68
CA SER A 887 -58.46 11.26 -14.98
C SER A 887 -59.08 12.64 -15.20
N LYS A 888 -60.10 12.71 -16.05
CA LYS A 888 -61.04 13.83 -16.19
C LYS A 888 -62.43 13.37 -15.80
N ILE A 889 -63.08 14.06 -14.87
CA ILE A 889 -64.51 13.86 -14.58
C ILE A 889 -65.32 14.79 -15.50
N PHE A 890 -66.39 14.26 -16.09
CA PHE A 890 -67.34 15.04 -16.90
C PHE A 890 -68.59 15.33 -16.07
N ASP A 891 -68.71 16.56 -15.58
CA ASP A 891 -69.91 17.00 -14.87
C ASP A 891 -70.97 17.46 -15.88
N ASN A 892 -72.18 16.90 -15.79
CA ASN A 892 -73.36 17.30 -16.58
C ASN A 892 -73.23 17.18 -18.12
N VAL A 893 -72.34 16.32 -18.63
CA VAL A 893 -72.28 16.05 -20.08
C VAL A 893 -73.20 14.89 -20.44
N GLU A 894 -74.45 15.23 -20.79
CA GLU A 894 -75.48 14.30 -21.24
C GLU A 894 -75.96 14.68 -22.65
N LYS A 895 -76.08 13.68 -23.54
CA LYS A 895 -76.52 13.85 -24.92
C LYS A 895 -77.63 12.86 -25.25
N THR A 896 -78.70 13.35 -25.85
CA THR A 896 -79.74 12.50 -26.43
C THR A 896 -79.54 12.40 -27.93
N PHE A 897 -79.43 11.19 -28.44
CA PHE A 897 -79.30 10.88 -29.85
C PHE A 897 -80.69 10.60 -30.43
N TYR A 898 -81.10 11.38 -31.42
CA TYR A 898 -82.38 11.21 -32.10
C TYR A 898 -82.20 10.61 -33.50
N TYR A 899 -83.03 9.63 -33.83
CA TYR A 899 -83.22 9.24 -35.22
C TYR A 899 -84.07 10.32 -35.91
N ALA A 900 -83.47 11.04 -36.85
CA ALA A 900 -84.07 12.23 -37.45
C ALA A 900 -84.28 12.09 -38.95
N ARG A 901 -85.15 12.96 -39.50
CA ARG A 901 -85.36 13.12 -40.93
C ARG A 901 -85.86 14.51 -41.30
N ILE A 902 -85.73 14.87 -42.57
CA ILE A 902 -86.60 15.89 -43.18
C ILE A 902 -87.75 15.19 -43.91
N PHE A 903 -88.99 15.58 -43.61
CA PHE A 903 -90.17 15.02 -44.24
C PHE A 903 -91.29 16.07 -44.43
N PRO A 904 -92.06 16.05 -45.53
CA PRO A 904 -93.21 16.94 -45.69
C PRO A 904 -94.37 16.53 -44.76
N ASN A 905 -95.23 17.47 -44.35
CA ASN A 905 -96.41 17.11 -43.54
C ASN A 905 -97.39 16.16 -44.25
N GLN A 906 -97.35 16.09 -45.58
CA GLN A 906 -98.12 15.15 -46.38
C GLN A 906 -97.41 14.84 -47.69
N ILE A 907 -97.64 13.66 -48.26
CA ILE A 907 -96.96 13.19 -49.49
C ILE A 907 -97.67 13.71 -50.77
N ILE A 908 -98.97 14.00 -50.67
CA ILE A 908 -99.82 14.40 -51.79
C ILE A 908 -100.52 15.71 -51.40
N TYR A 909 -100.24 16.81 -52.10
CA TYR A 909 -100.95 18.07 -51.92
C TYR A 909 -101.97 18.26 -53.06
N PRO A 910 -103.23 18.53 -52.75
CA PRO A 910 -104.24 18.77 -53.76
C PRO A 910 -104.08 20.18 -54.34
N VAL A 911 -103.76 20.33 -55.64
CA VAL A 911 -103.84 21.63 -56.34
C VAL A 911 -104.90 21.57 -57.40
N THR A 912 -105.82 22.55 -57.37
CA THR A 912 -107.00 22.54 -58.22
C THR A 912 -106.79 23.17 -59.59
N TYR A 913 -106.19 24.36 -59.75
CA TYR A 913 -105.69 24.97 -61.00
C TYR A 913 -104.92 26.26 -60.63
N ASP A 914 -103.86 26.62 -61.37
CA ASP A 914 -103.10 27.89 -61.27
C ASP A 914 -103.03 28.46 -59.84
N GLY A 915 -102.23 27.81 -58.97
CA GLY A 915 -102.28 28.01 -57.53
C GLY A 915 -100.98 27.72 -56.80
N SER A 916 -100.90 28.22 -55.56
CA SER A 916 -99.79 28.03 -54.62
C SER A 916 -100.31 27.22 -53.43
N GLU A 917 -99.62 26.15 -53.07
CA GLU A 917 -99.88 25.40 -51.83
C GLU A 917 -98.69 25.47 -50.89
N GLU A 918 -98.96 25.60 -49.59
CA GLU A 918 -97.93 25.43 -48.56
C GLU A 918 -97.51 23.95 -48.54
N THR A 919 -96.24 23.71 -48.86
CA THR A 919 -95.60 22.39 -48.86
C THR A 919 -94.45 22.37 -47.85
N PRO A 920 -94.71 22.62 -46.56
CA PRO A 920 -93.67 22.75 -45.55
C PRO A 920 -92.94 21.43 -45.33
N LEU A 921 -91.62 21.51 -45.20
CA LEU A 921 -90.78 20.43 -44.74
C LEU A 921 -90.61 20.55 -43.22
N TYR A 922 -90.59 19.42 -42.54
CA TYR A 922 -90.35 19.35 -41.10
C TYR A 922 -89.06 18.61 -40.83
N ALA A 923 -88.23 19.16 -39.94
CA ALA A 923 -87.20 18.40 -39.26
C ALA A 923 -87.85 17.58 -38.15
N GLU A 924 -87.91 16.28 -38.32
CA GLU A 924 -88.64 15.36 -37.44
C GLU A 924 -87.68 14.44 -36.71
N ILE A 925 -88.04 14.09 -35.46
CA ILE A 925 -87.38 13.06 -34.66
C ILE A 925 -88.37 11.94 -34.31
N PHE A 926 -87.87 10.71 -34.21
CA PHE A 926 -88.68 9.53 -33.97
C PHE A 926 -88.76 9.15 -32.48
N CYS A 927 -89.97 8.80 -32.00
CA CYS A 927 -90.20 8.06 -30.76
C CYS A 927 -91.55 7.31 -30.78
N LEU A 928 -91.51 5.98 -30.64
CA LEU A 928 -92.67 5.08 -30.67
C LEU A 928 -92.60 4.01 -29.57
N LYS A 929 -92.45 4.44 -28.30
CA LYS A 929 -92.45 3.56 -27.12
C LYS A 929 -93.71 3.73 -26.28
N ASP A 930 -93.63 4.46 -25.19
CA ASP A 930 -94.75 4.88 -24.36
C ASP A 930 -94.63 6.38 -24.05
N SER A 931 -95.71 7.00 -23.62
CA SER A 931 -95.76 8.45 -23.41
C SER A 931 -94.80 8.92 -22.31
N ALA A 932 -94.50 8.09 -21.30
CA ALA A 932 -93.59 8.48 -20.22
C ALA A 932 -92.13 8.49 -20.70
N PHE A 933 -91.73 7.46 -21.44
CA PHE A 933 -90.41 7.36 -22.07
C PHE A 933 -90.21 8.46 -23.10
N CYS A 934 -91.11 8.61 -24.07
CA CYS A 934 -90.97 9.59 -25.14
C CYS A 934 -90.97 11.03 -24.60
N SER A 935 -91.79 11.33 -23.59
CA SER A 935 -91.77 12.66 -22.95
C SER A 935 -90.48 12.95 -22.21
N ARG A 936 -89.92 11.97 -21.48
CA ARG A 936 -88.65 12.15 -20.77
C ARG A 936 -87.47 12.31 -21.75
N MET A 937 -87.45 11.49 -22.81
CA MET A 937 -86.30 11.38 -23.69
C MET A 937 -86.26 12.47 -24.76
N MET A 938 -87.39 12.88 -25.33
CA MET A 938 -87.42 13.96 -26.33
C MET A 938 -87.33 15.36 -25.72
N GLY A 939 -87.59 15.48 -24.42
CA GLY A 939 -87.52 16.73 -23.68
C GLY A 939 -88.28 17.86 -24.37
N THR A 940 -87.71 19.07 -24.32
CA THR A 940 -88.30 20.27 -24.94
C THR A 940 -88.17 20.27 -26.47
N ASN A 941 -87.21 19.53 -27.05
CA ASN A 941 -86.94 19.55 -28.49
C ASN A 941 -88.05 18.86 -29.33
N GLY A 942 -88.67 17.79 -28.83
CA GLY A 942 -89.70 17.05 -29.57
C GLY A 942 -91.13 17.18 -29.05
N LEU A 943 -91.31 17.36 -27.74
CA LEU A 943 -92.65 17.27 -27.12
C LEU A 943 -93.62 18.36 -27.53
N ASN A 944 -93.08 19.56 -27.78
CA ASN A 944 -93.88 20.72 -28.18
C ASN A 944 -93.95 20.90 -29.70
N GLY A 945 -93.33 19.98 -30.46
CA GLY A 945 -93.36 19.98 -31.92
C GLY A 945 -94.67 19.49 -32.50
N ALA A 946 -94.95 19.87 -33.74
CA ALA A 946 -96.09 19.33 -34.48
C ALA A 946 -95.89 17.82 -34.71
N ARG A 947 -96.90 17.02 -34.38
CA ARG A 947 -96.93 15.59 -34.73
C ARG A 947 -97.41 15.45 -36.17
N THR A 948 -96.52 15.03 -37.05
CA THR A 948 -96.78 14.89 -38.48
C THR A 948 -97.24 13.48 -38.85
N GLN A 949 -96.66 12.46 -38.20
CA GLN A 949 -97.00 11.05 -38.38
C GLN A 949 -96.95 10.27 -37.05
N LEU A 950 -97.45 9.03 -37.06
CA LEU A 950 -97.35 8.14 -35.90
C LEU A 950 -95.87 7.89 -35.56
N GLY A 951 -95.45 8.38 -34.40
CA GLY A 951 -94.08 8.23 -33.89
C GLY A 951 -93.13 9.36 -34.29
N TRP A 952 -93.55 10.31 -35.13
CA TRP A 952 -92.70 11.41 -35.60
C TRP A 952 -93.15 12.75 -35.02
N TYR A 953 -92.18 13.52 -34.50
CA TYR A 953 -92.39 14.78 -33.81
C TYR A 953 -91.46 15.84 -34.39
N GLY A 954 -91.95 17.05 -34.64
CA GLY A 954 -91.11 18.17 -35.07
C GLY A 954 -90.03 18.52 -34.05
N SER A 955 -88.78 18.66 -34.50
CA SER A 955 -87.62 19.07 -33.72
C SER A 955 -87.57 20.59 -33.62
N ILE A 956 -88.16 21.18 -32.56
CA ILE A 956 -88.33 22.63 -32.48
C ILE A 956 -87.01 23.41 -32.30
N ASN A 957 -85.96 22.78 -31.76
CA ASN A 957 -84.65 23.40 -31.58
C ASN A 957 -83.71 23.09 -32.76
N HIS A 958 -84.21 22.54 -33.87
CA HIS A 958 -83.42 22.30 -35.06
C HIS A 958 -82.88 23.61 -35.64
N ASP A 959 -81.56 23.73 -35.74
CA ASP A 959 -80.87 24.85 -36.37
C ASP A 959 -80.24 24.41 -37.69
N SER A 960 -80.79 24.89 -38.80
CA SER A 960 -80.39 24.48 -40.15
C SER A 960 -78.94 24.83 -40.52
N SER A 961 -78.27 25.70 -39.74
CA SER A 961 -76.86 26.02 -39.96
C SER A 961 -75.91 24.93 -39.47
N VAL A 962 -76.32 24.13 -38.47
CA VAL A 962 -75.46 23.16 -37.75
C VAL A 962 -76.06 21.76 -37.68
N ASP A 963 -77.39 21.63 -37.63
CA ASP A 963 -78.10 20.35 -37.50
C ASP A 963 -78.45 19.71 -38.84
N GLY A 964 -77.99 20.31 -39.93
CA GLY A 964 -78.22 19.86 -41.29
C GLY A 964 -79.39 20.56 -41.97
N LYS A 965 -79.40 20.50 -43.30
CA LYS A 965 -80.40 21.16 -44.13
C LYS A 965 -80.57 20.42 -45.44
N VAL A 966 -81.62 20.77 -46.16
CA VAL A 966 -81.78 20.38 -47.57
C VAL A 966 -80.84 21.24 -48.41
N LEU A 967 -79.96 20.59 -49.17
CA LEU A 967 -78.93 21.25 -49.98
C LEU A 967 -79.41 21.49 -51.41
N GLU A 968 -80.13 20.52 -51.97
CA GLU A 968 -80.63 20.59 -53.33
C GLU A 968 -82.00 19.93 -53.44
N ILE A 969 -82.87 20.60 -54.19
CA ILE A 969 -84.16 20.05 -54.61
C ILE A 969 -84.17 20.05 -56.14
N LYS A 970 -84.48 18.90 -56.75
CA LYS A 970 -84.63 18.73 -58.19
C LYS A 970 -86.09 18.63 -58.58
N LYS A 971 -86.39 19.14 -59.77
CA LYS A 971 -87.65 18.84 -60.47
C LYS A 971 -87.40 17.60 -61.32
N THR A 972 -88.12 16.49 -61.07
CA THR A 972 -88.01 15.26 -61.88
C THR A 972 -89.24 15.10 -62.78
N ALA A 973 -89.03 14.52 -63.96
CA ALA A 973 -89.74 14.90 -65.20
C ALA A 973 -91.20 14.41 -65.38
N LEU A 974 -92.12 15.37 -65.57
CA LEU A 974 -92.88 15.67 -66.79
C LEU A 974 -93.34 17.14 -66.62
N ASN A 975 -92.91 18.03 -67.52
CA ASN A 975 -93.18 19.49 -67.49
C ASN A 975 -92.63 20.24 -66.26
N SER A 976 -91.32 20.12 -65.98
CA SER A 976 -90.59 20.85 -64.91
C SER A 976 -90.78 22.37 -64.94
N ASP A 977 -91.14 22.92 -66.09
CA ASP A 977 -91.35 24.36 -66.30
C ASP A 977 -92.67 24.84 -65.70
N MET A 978 -93.61 23.92 -65.41
CA MET A 978 -94.95 24.22 -64.87
C MET A 978 -94.99 24.24 -63.34
N VAL A 979 -93.91 23.85 -62.66
CA VAL A 979 -93.82 23.83 -61.20
C VAL A 979 -92.70 24.78 -60.77
N SER A 980 -92.96 25.66 -59.81
CA SER A 980 -91.93 26.49 -59.18
C SER A 980 -92.01 26.41 -57.66
N ILE A 981 -90.87 26.63 -57.01
CA ILE A 981 -90.75 26.62 -55.56
C ILE A 981 -90.63 28.08 -55.11
N VAL A 982 -91.40 28.45 -54.09
CA VAL A 982 -91.36 29.77 -53.47
C VAL A 982 -91.07 29.58 -51.98
N GLY A 983 -90.17 30.40 -51.44
CA GLY A 983 -89.74 30.33 -50.06
C GLY A 983 -88.45 29.53 -49.85
N SER A 984 -88.09 29.32 -48.59
CA SER A 984 -86.83 28.70 -48.20
C SER A 984 -87.01 27.22 -47.88
N PHE A 985 -86.25 26.36 -48.54
CA PHE A 985 -86.23 24.92 -48.26
C PHE A 985 -85.07 24.50 -47.35
N ASN A 986 -84.09 25.39 -47.15
CA ASN A 986 -82.86 25.11 -46.43
C ASN A 986 -82.79 25.81 -45.06
N GLU A 987 -83.82 26.59 -44.71
CA GLU A 987 -84.00 27.22 -43.41
C GLU A 987 -85.28 26.70 -42.74
N PHE A 988 -85.16 26.33 -41.47
CA PHE A 988 -86.26 25.82 -40.66
C PHE A 988 -86.41 26.69 -39.42
N VAL A 989 -87.62 27.17 -39.17
CA VAL A 989 -87.98 27.92 -37.96
C VAL A 989 -88.85 27.01 -37.11
N ASN A 990 -88.42 26.74 -35.87
CA ASN A 990 -89.06 25.75 -34.99
C ASN A 990 -89.22 24.36 -35.64
N GLY A 991 -88.22 23.95 -36.43
CA GLY A 991 -88.24 22.66 -37.15
C GLY A 991 -89.19 22.61 -38.35
N LYS A 992 -89.73 23.73 -38.84
CA LYS A 992 -90.59 23.82 -40.03
C LYS A 992 -90.00 24.77 -41.07
N SER A 993 -89.98 24.38 -42.34
CA SER A 993 -89.62 25.25 -43.46
C SER A 993 -90.83 26.05 -43.98
N GLU A 994 -90.58 27.27 -44.44
CA GLU A 994 -91.57 28.11 -45.13
C GLU A 994 -91.47 27.86 -46.65
N LEU A 995 -91.90 26.68 -47.07
CA LEU A 995 -91.83 26.24 -48.46
C LEU A 995 -93.23 26.14 -49.06
N SER A 996 -93.44 26.77 -50.22
CA SER A 996 -94.64 26.62 -51.02
C SER A 996 -94.30 26.17 -52.43
N THR A 997 -95.16 25.35 -53.02
CA THR A 997 -95.03 24.90 -54.40
C THR A 997 -96.14 25.52 -55.25
N ASN A 998 -95.74 26.17 -56.33
CA ASN A 998 -96.65 26.74 -57.33
C ASN A 998 -96.78 25.79 -58.52
N TYR A 999 -97.98 25.71 -59.08
CA TYR A 999 -98.27 24.98 -60.31
C TYR A 999 -99.01 25.90 -61.30
N SER A 1000 -98.48 26.06 -62.52
CA SER A 1000 -99.00 26.99 -63.56
C SER A 1000 -99.69 26.28 -64.74
N GLY A 1001 -100.28 25.11 -64.51
CA GLY A 1001 -100.90 24.28 -65.55
C GLY A 1001 -102.41 24.14 -65.52
N ASN A 1002 -102.96 23.84 -66.71
CA ASN A 1002 -104.38 23.61 -66.94
C ASN A 1002 -104.74 22.12 -67.14
N GLU A 1003 -103.81 21.19 -66.92
CA GLU A 1003 -104.02 19.74 -67.11
C GLU A 1003 -103.60 18.93 -65.89
N SER A 1004 -104.23 17.77 -65.67
CA SER A 1004 -103.87 16.88 -64.56
C SER A 1004 -102.58 16.11 -64.85
N VAL A 1005 -101.47 16.49 -64.24
CA VAL A 1005 -100.16 15.83 -64.42
C VAL A 1005 -99.51 15.39 -63.10
N ASN A 1006 -98.83 14.25 -63.14
CA ASN A 1006 -97.97 13.79 -62.05
C ASN A 1006 -96.62 14.52 -62.11
N SER A 1007 -96.56 15.79 -61.67
CA SER A 1007 -95.28 16.48 -61.50
C SER A 1007 -94.69 16.20 -60.12
N ARG A 1008 -93.36 16.08 -60.04
CA ARG A 1008 -92.62 15.73 -58.82
C ARG A 1008 -91.50 16.71 -58.56
N ILE A 1009 -91.37 17.07 -57.29
CA ILE A 1009 -90.20 17.75 -56.75
C ILE A 1009 -89.53 16.76 -55.80
N GLU A 1010 -88.22 16.59 -55.90
CA GLU A 1010 -87.47 15.63 -55.10
C GLU A 1010 -86.32 16.30 -54.36
N ILE A 1011 -86.09 15.89 -53.12
CA ILE A 1011 -84.86 16.28 -52.40
C ILE A 1011 -83.73 15.44 -53.00
N SER A 1012 -82.81 16.09 -53.71
CA SER A 1012 -81.70 15.41 -54.38
C SER A 1012 -80.41 15.43 -53.59
N ASP A 1013 -80.26 16.38 -52.66
CA ASP A 1013 -79.13 16.46 -51.75
C ASP A 1013 -79.57 17.02 -50.38
N ILE A 1014 -79.13 16.37 -49.31
CA ILE A 1014 -79.49 16.67 -47.93
C ILE A 1014 -78.39 16.16 -47.01
N SER A 1015 -78.24 16.79 -45.83
CA SER A 1015 -77.35 16.27 -44.79
C SER A 1015 -77.61 14.78 -44.49
N PRO A 1016 -76.57 13.92 -44.45
CA PRO A 1016 -76.73 12.46 -44.40
C PRO A 1016 -77.59 11.95 -43.24
N TRP A 1017 -77.47 12.57 -42.06
CA TRP A 1017 -78.22 12.20 -40.84
C TRP A 1017 -79.71 12.60 -40.87
N LEU A 1018 -80.15 13.33 -41.89
CA LEU A 1018 -81.57 13.69 -42.14
C LEU A 1018 -82.18 12.98 -43.36
N LYS A 1019 -81.35 12.26 -44.14
CA LYS A 1019 -81.76 11.58 -45.38
C LYS A 1019 -82.59 10.35 -45.05
N VAL A 1020 -83.79 10.14 -45.57
CA VAL A 1020 -84.45 8.81 -45.42
C VAL A 1020 -84.03 7.94 -46.64
N GLU A 1021 -84.48 6.70 -46.87
CA GLU A 1021 -84.25 5.88 -48.10
C GLU A 1021 -84.14 6.63 -49.47
N ASP A 1022 -83.67 5.97 -50.54
CA ASP A 1022 -83.15 6.62 -51.78
C ASP A 1022 -84.08 7.52 -52.64
N GLN A 1023 -85.30 7.88 -52.19
CA GLN A 1023 -86.30 8.53 -53.04
C GLN A 1023 -87.36 9.35 -52.23
N TYR A 1024 -87.27 10.70 -52.19
CA TYR A 1024 -88.28 11.58 -51.54
C TYR A 1024 -88.93 12.61 -52.43
N TRP A 1025 -90.26 12.66 -52.39
CA TRP A 1025 -91.13 13.56 -53.15
C TRP A 1025 -91.68 14.64 -52.22
N ILE A 1026 -91.51 15.90 -52.58
CA ILE A 1026 -92.09 17.06 -51.89
C ILE A 1026 -93.56 17.23 -52.27
N ASN A 1027 -93.95 16.83 -53.48
CA ASN A 1027 -95.34 16.97 -53.92
C ASN A 1027 -95.69 16.05 -55.10
N GLN A 1028 -96.91 15.51 -55.11
CA GLN A 1028 -97.55 14.88 -56.27
C GLN A 1028 -98.92 15.53 -56.48
N PHE A 1029 -99.11 16.25 -57.59
CA PHE A 1029 -100.40 16.84 -57.95
C PHE A 1029 -101.34 15.75 -58.51
N ARG A 1030 -102.57 15.64 -57.97
CA ARG A 1030 -103.62 14.78 -58.51
C ARG A 1030 -104.96 15.52 -58.50
N HIS A 1031 -105.53 15.78 -59.68
CA HIS A 1031 -106.87 16.35 -59.78
C HIS A 1031 -107.92 15.39 -59.17
N PRO A 1032 -108.81 15.84 -58.28
CA PRO A 1032 -109.92 15.00 -57.83
C PRO A 1032 -110.91 14.85 -58.98
N THR A 1033 -111.07 13.65 -59.55
CA THR A 1033 -112.14 13.39 -60.53
C THR A 1033 -113.49 13.35 -59.81
N THR A 1034 -114.05 14.50 -59.43
CA THR A 1034 -115.41 14.59 -58.93
C THR A 1034 -116.39 14.77 -60.09
N ARG A 1035 -116.98 13.66 -60.55
CA ARG A 1035 -118.19 13.66 -61.37
C ARG A 1035 -119.37 14.06 -60.47
N ASN A 1036 -119.68 15.36 -60.38
CA ASN A 1036 -120.89 15.81 -59.69
C ASN A 1036 -122.12 15.60 -60.58
N PHE A 1037 -122.97 14.63 -60.25
CA PHE A 1037 -124.31 14.50 -60.80
C PHE A 1037 -125.26 15.50 -60.11
N SER A 1038 -125.90 16.38 -60.89
CA SER A 1038 -127.05 17.17 -60.43
C SER A 1038 -128.13 17.19 -61.51
N GLY A 1039 -129.39 17.08 -61.11
CA GLY A 1039 -130.55 17.11 -62.00
C GLY A 1039 -131.82 17.51 -61.22
N VAL A 1040 -132.74 18.20 -61.90
CA VAL A 1040 -133.98 18.73 -61.31
C VAL A 1040 -135.13 17.77 -61.61
N GLY A 1041 -135.79 17.26 -60.57
CA GLY A 1041 -136.98 16.40 -60.72
C GLY A 1041 -138.25 17.20 -61.05
N LYS A 1042 -139.26 16.53 -61.62
CA LYS A 1042 -140.54 17.12 -62.07
C LYS A 1042 -141.35 17.91 -61.01
N THR A 1043 -140.96 17.87 -59.74
CA THR A 1043 -141.58 18.62 -58.62
C THR A 1043 -140.82 19.90 -58.24
N GLY A 1044 -139.73 20.24 -58.94
CA GLY A 1044 -138.97 21.48 -58.72
C GLY A 1044 -137.99 21.47 -57.55
N LYS A 1045 -137.78 20.32 -56.88
CA LYS A 1045 -136.77 20.18 -55.82
C LYS A 1045 -135.42 19.72 -56.38
N ILE A 1046 -134.33 20.32 -55.89
CA ILE A 1046 -132.94 20.03 -56.27
C ILE A 1046 -132.36 19.05 -55.26
N VAL A 1047 -131.82 17.92 -55.73
CA VAL A 1047 -131.00 17.02 -54.91
C VAL A 1047 -129.54 17.46 -55.02
N LYS A 1048 -128.94 17.86 -53.89
CA LYS A 1048 -127.49 18.11 -53.78
C LYS A 1048 -126.89 16.98 -52.93
N PRO A 1049 -126.19 15.99 -53.51
CA PRO A 1049 -125.36 15.11 -52.71
C PRO A 1049 -124.13 15.91 -52.25
N ALA A 1050 -123.93 16.05 -50.93
CA ALA A 1050 -122.67 16.52 -50.38
C ALA A 1050 -121.70 15.32 -50.34
N PRO A 1051 -120.57 15.35 -51.05
CA PRO A 1051 -119.62 14.25 -51.01
C PRO A 1051 -118.76 14.39 -49.76
N SER A 1052 -119.06 13.61 -48.71
CA SER A 1052 -118.10 13.34 -47.64
C SER A 1052 -117.66 11.87 -47.71
N GLY A 1053 -116.45 11.65 -48.21
CA GLY A 1053 -115.73 10.39 -48.02
C GLY A 1053 -116.09 9.24 -48.96
N ALA A 1054 -115.07 8.44 -49.27
CA ALA A 1054 -115.14 7.31 -50.18
C ALA A 1054 -116.10 6.21 -49.67
N ASN A 1055 -117.00 5.78 -50.55
CA ASN A 1055 -117.92 4.63 -50.46
C ASN A 1055 -119.21 4.81 -49.62
N LEU A 1056 -120.29 5.28 -50.27
CA LEU A 1056 -121.67 4.99 -49.84
C LEU A 1056 -122.46 4.39 -51.01
N ARG A 1057 -122.95 3.15 -50.84
CA ARG A 1057 -123.87 2.44 -51.76
C ARG A 1057 -125.35 2.63 -51.40
N LYS A 1058 -125.70 3.71 -50.68
CA LYS A 1058 -127.08 3.98 -50.26
C LYS A 1058 -127.34 5.49 -50.21
N ILE A 1059 -128.49 5.89 -50.76
CA ILE A 1059 -129.10 7.21 -50.60
C ILE A 1059 -130.41 6.94 -49.86
N ASP A 1060 -130.55 7.44 -48.64
CA ASP A 1060 -131.85 7.43 -47.96
C ASP A 1060 -132.65 8.66 -48.43
N TRP A 1061 -133.94 8.45 -48.70
CA TRP A 1061 -134.86 9.36 -49.36
C TRP A 1061 -135.77 10.08 -48.37
#